data_AF-A0A835YCU4-F1
#
_entry.id   AF-A0A835YCU4-F1
#
_cell.length_a   1.000
_cell.length_b   1.000
_cell.length_c   1.000
_cell.angle_alpha   90.00
_cell.angle_beta   90.00
_cell.angle_gamma   90.00
#
_symmetry.space_group_name_H-M   'P 1'
#
loop_
_entity.id
_entity.type
_entity.pdbx_description
1 polymer ?
#
loop_
_entity_poly.entity_id
_entity_poly.type
_entity_poly.pdbx_seq_one_letter_code
_entity_poly.pdbx_strand_id
1 'polypeptide(L)'
;MPLGCFGPGPEVIAEKEKLAKDLNAAQNQLVSLRQEAADYKKRYEEAAKEAQQAKDQAAAAAGNAATAASDAADGLRRELEGANKAAAEAAKEAADKLTAAEADAAQAKADLAKAQADVKARSSSVAEAEAARAADQARLAEDDQKLSALSKDLDTARAEASAAREEAETLRKELDTLRSETAAALAQAEAAREEASRAAEELSTATAEHAKAIAEAESRAAEMAEAAAATTVRTAAEQSEKAAAASRQQIDALNAELAELKARAEAAEATVAKEGKELAALRQQVRDAQTQQAAALAELAAVKELRRDGTDRLTEVQAELDHANMVRASLEAERTMLEGQVEDLTSDRTRLEAQVAELEAELAAATAAAEAATQAANVAAAAAAVSAEPAVAERLAAAASVSSNSAEPELEPSASITSRSRSVGGAAGAVEPTPAQLAALGPKVLAAQLLEAQKEVRELKKELERTIVADAEEGERVLAENETLKGSIKELTAELEAATAKLNDMQIAMSLKEQLSAQLGNTQFALEEARTSIESLREEMAALQEERRALQTREDEARDQLAAVHAQLVEAQQRSVELVNTVADQQVELTKLRTEAMSAGLLSDSNADMTSRLLSDYQKLKAEHAKLRGELHNKDEVMGLLQEQLSSLTEIDLDAMLKQIDHVQARTGAGKGSISKSAAPVEAMRAAAGLGPKPSPIRPASGTPAVANGAAAPS
;
A
#
# COMPACT_ATOMS: atom_id res chain seq x y z
N MET A 1 -96.26 -15.31 -165.96
CA MET A 1 -97.36 -15.99 -166.68
C MET A 1 -97.99 -17.01 -165.72
N PRO A 2 -99.31 -17.27 -165.74
CA PRO A 2 -100.42 -16.30 -165.62
C PRO A 2 -101.54 -16.79 -164.65
N LEU A 3 -102.59 -15.96 -164.50
CA LEU A 3 -103.97 -16.22 -163.99
C LEU A 3 -104.15 -16.25 -162.44
N GLY A 4 -105.18 -15.68 -161.81
CA GLY A 4 -106.42 -15.05 -162.27
C GLY A 4 -107.23 -14.51 -161.06
N CYS A 5 -108.21 -13.67 -161.38
CA CYS A 5 -109.05 -12.80 -160.54
C CYS A 5 -109.87 -13.47 -159.42
N PHE A 6 -110.10 -12.76 -158.30
CA PHE A 6 -111.40 -12.51 -157.62
C PHE A 6 -111.15 -11.75 -156.30
N GLY A 7 -111.84 -10.62 -156.06
CA GLY A 7 -111.77 -9.85 -154.80
C GLY A 7 -112.94 -10.10 -153.85
N PRO A 8 -112.82 -9.65 -152.58
CA PRO A 8 -113.97 -9.09 -151.84
C PRO A 8 -113.56 -7.75 -151.17
N GLY A 9 -114.38 -6.70 -151.13
CA GLY A 9 -115.47 -6.51 -150.16
C GLY A 9 -115.09 -5.35 -149.20
N PRO A 10 -115.92 -4.29 -149.05
CA PRO A 10 -115.54 -3.04 -148.34
C PRO A 10 -115.38 -3.13 -146.80
N GLU A 11 -115.46 -4.31 -146.19
CA GLU A 11 -115.23 -4.51 -144.75
C GLU A 11 -113.74 -4.76 -144.39
N VAL A 12 -112.88 -5.09 -145.36
CA VAL A 12 -111.46 -5.43 -145.11
C VAL A 12 -110.56 -4.19 -144.93
N ILE A 13 -111.06 -2.99 -145.28
CA ILE A 13 -110.29 -1.74 -145.16
C ILE A 13 -110.29 -1.24 -143.70
N ALA A 14 -111.36 -1.48 -142.93
CA ALA A 14 -111.44 -1.08 -141.51
C ALA A 14 -110.59 -1.99 -140.59
N GLU A 15 -110.48 -3.29 -140.89
CA GLU A 15 -109.66 -4.21 -140.09
C GLU A 15 -108.15 -4.00 -140.31
N LYS A 16 -107.72 -3.66 -141.53
CA LYS A 16 -106.31 -3.34 -141.81
C LYS A 16 -105.83 -2.09 -141.07
N GLU A 17 -106.68 -1.09 -140.92
CA GLU A 17 -106.32 0.16 -140.23
C GLU A 17 -106.29 -0.02 -138.70
N LYS A 18 -107.13 -0.89 -138.15
CA LYS A 18 -107.08 -1.29 -136.74
C LYS A 18 -105.82 -2.11 -136.42
N LEU A 19 -105.49 -3.10 -137.25
CA LEU A 19 -104.26 -3.89 -137.11
C LEU A 19 -102.99 -3.05 -137.22
N ALA A 20 -102.97 -2.02 -138.07
CA ALA A 20 -101.83 -1.10 -138.18
C ALA A 20 -101.66 -0.22 -136.93
N LYS A 21 -102.77 0.22 -136.31
CA LYS A 21 -102.74 0.96 -135.04
C LYS A 21 -102.30 0.08 -133.87
N ASP A 22 -102.81 -1.15 -133.80
CA ASP A 22 -102.46 -2.10 -132.74
C ASP A 22 -100.98 -2.53 -132.84
N LEU A 23 -100.45 -2.71 -134.06
CA LEU A 23 -99.03 -3.01 -134.27
C LEU A 23 -98.12 -1.84 -133.85
N ASN A 24 -98.51 -0.61 -134.15
CA ASN A 24 -97.72 0.57 -133.79
C ASN A 24 -97.78 0.85 -132.27
N ALA A 25 -98.93 0.61 -131.62
CA ALA A 25 -99.05 0.65 -130.16
C ALA A 25 -98.18 -0.42 -129.49
N ALA A 26 -98.16 -1.65 -130.01
CA ALA A 26 -97.31 -2.72 -129.51
C ALA A 26 -95.81 -2.42 -129.70
N GLN A 27 -95.42 -1.82 -130.83
CA GLN A 27 -94.03 -1.39 -131.04
C GLN A 27 -93.59 -0.30 -130.06
N ASN A 28 -94.46 0.68 -129.77
CA ASN A 28 -94.17 1.73 -128.80
C ASN A 28 -94.07 1.18 -127.37
N GLN A 29 -94.92 0.24 -126.98
CA GLN A 29 -94.81 -0.46 -125.69
C GLN A 29 -93.52 -1.27 -125.57
N LEU A 30 -93.05 -1.90 -126.66
CA LEU A 30 -91.81 -2.66 -126.67
C LEU A 30 -90.57 -1.76 -126.53
N VAL A 31 -90.63 -0.53 -127.05
CA VAL A 31 -89.58 0.48 -126.84
C VAL A 31 -89.58 1.00 -125.41
N SER A 32 -90.76 1.29 -124.83
CA SER A 32 -90.86 1.71 -123.42
C SER A 32 -90.36 0.63 -122.46
N LEU A 33 -90.74 -0.63 -122.66
CA LEU A 33 -90.26 -1.74 -121.82
C LEU A 33 -88.76 -1.98 -121.97
N ARG A 34 -88.17 -1.71 -123.14
CA ARG A 34 -86.71 -1.77 -123.33
C ARG A 34 -85.98 -0.63 -122.61
N GLN A 35 -86.57 0.56 -122.57
CA GLN A 35 -86.01 1.68 -121.81
C GLN A 35 -86.10 1.42 -120.31
N GLU A 36 -87.25 0.95 -119.82
CA GLU A 36 -87.42 0.56 -118.41
C GLU A 36 -86.44 -0.55 -118.01
N ALA A 37 -86.27 -1.59 -118.85
CA ALA A 37 -85.30 -2.65 -118.60
C ALA A 37 -83.85 -2.13 -118.56
N ALA A 38 -83.50 -1.14 -119.38
CA ALA A 38 -82.18 -0.51 -119.36
C ALA A 38 -81.97 0.34 -118.10
N ASP A 39 -82.99 1.06 -117.65
CA ASP A 39 -82.96 1.85 -116.42
C ASP A 39 -82.88 0.97 -115.18
N TYR A 40 -83.62 -0.15 -115.14
CA TYR A 40 -83.49 -1.15 -114.08
C TYR A 40 -82.09 -1.74 -114.05
N LYS A 41 -81.49 -2.04 -115.21
CA LYS A 41 -80.12 -2.55 -115.28
C LYS A 41 -79.11 -1.53 -114.73
N LYS A 42 -79.23 -0.25 -115.10
CA LYS A 42 -78.38 0.81 -114.55
C LYS A 42 -78.51 0.95 -113.04
N ARG A 43 -79.74 0.98 -112.51
CA ARG A 43 -79.98 1.06 -111.06
C ARG A 43 -79.41 -0.15 -110.32
N TYR A 44 -79.47 -1.34 -110.91
CA TYR A 44 -78.89 -2.53 -110.32
C TYR A 44 -77.35 -2.48 -110.32
N GLU A 45 -76.74 -1.97 -111.39
CA GLU A 45 -75.28 -1.78 -111.47
C GLU A 45 -74.78 -0.68 -110.53
N GLU A 46 -75.55 0.40 -110.34
CA GLU A 46 -75.26 1.46 -109.36
C GLU A 46 -75.40 0.95 -107.92
N ALA A 47 -76.51 0.27 -107.59
CA ALA A 47 -76.69 -0.34 -106.27
C ALA A 47 -75.62 -1.41 -105.96
N ALA A 48 -75.18 -2.18 -106.96
CA ALA A 48 -74.10 -3.14 -106.80
C ALA A 48 -72.73 -2.46 -106.54
N LYS A 49 -72.46 -1.32 -107.19
CA LYS A 49 -71.25 -0.53 -106.92
C LYS A 49 -71.29 0.12 -105.53
N GLU A 50 -72.42 0.66 -105.12
CA GLU A 50 -72.59 1.23 -103.78
C GLU A 50 -72.46 0.15 -102.69
N ALA A 51 -73.05 -1.03 -102.90
CA ALA A 51 -72.88 -2.16 -101.98
C ALA A 51 -71.41 -2.64 -101.91
N GLN A 52 -70.69 -2.63 -103.03
CA GLN A 52 -69.26 -2.98 -103.04
C GLN A 52 -68.40 -1.92 -102.35
N GLN A 53 -68.67 -0.64 -102.56
CA GLN A 53 -67.98 0.45 -101.86
C GLN A 53 -68.25 0.41 -100.34
N ALA A 54 -69.48 0.15 -99.92
CA ALA A 54 -69.82 -0.01 -98.50
C ALA A 54 -69.09 -1.22 -97.89
N LYS A 55 -68.94 -2.32 -98.65
CA LYS A 55 -68.19 -3.50 -98.21
C LYS A 55 -66.70 -3.22 -98.06
N ASP A 56 -66.11 -2.48 -99.00
CA ASP A 56 -64.69 -2.11 -98.95
C ASP A 56 -64.40 -1.11 -97.82
N GLN A 57 -65.32 -0.17 -97.56
CA GLN A 57 -65.24 0.75 -96.42
C GLN A 57 -65.39 0.03 -95.07
N ALA A 58 -66.30 -0.94 -94.96
CA ALA A 58 -66.45 -1.76 -93.76
C ALA A 58 -65.21 -2.64 -93.51
N ALA A 59 -64.60 -3.18 -94.58
CA ALA A 59 -63.37 -3.95 -94.48
C ALA A 59 -62.17 -3.07 -94.05
N ALA A 60 -62.07 -1.84 -94.56
CA ALA A 60 -61.04 -0.89 -94.15
C ALA A 60 -61.21 -0.44 -92.70
N ALA A 61 -62.44 -0.17 -92.26
CA ALA A 61 -62.74 0.17 -90.87
C ALA A 61 -62.42 -0.99 -89.91
N ALA A 62 -62.74 -2.23 -90.29
CA ALA A 62 -62.39 -3.42 -89.52
C ALA A 62 -60.87 -3.64 -89.45
N GLY A 63 -60.15 -3.39 -90.55
CA GLY A 63 -58.69 -3.47 -90.59
C GLY A 63 -58.02 -2.44 -89.66
N ASN A 64 -58.48 -1.19 -89.70
CA ASN A 64 -57.95 -0.12 -88.85
C ASN A 64 -58.27 -0.34 -87.37
N ALA A 65 -59.45 -0.87 -87.05
CA ALA A 65 -59.81 -1.23 -85.68
C ALA A 65 -58.97 -2.42 -85.17
N ALA A 66 -58.66 -3.39 -86.02
CA ALA A 66 -57.79 -4.51 -85.66
C ALA A 66 -56.33 -4.08 -85.41
N THR A 67 -55.79 -3.16 -86.21
CA THR A 67 -54.45 -2.61 -85.98
C THR A 67 -54.41 -1.75 -84.71
N ALA A 68 -55.41 -0.89 -84.48
CA ALA A 68 -55.48 -0.09 -83.26
C ALA A 68 -55.62 -0.96 -82.00
N ALA A 69 -56.38 -2.05 -82.08
CA ALA A 69 -56.47 -3.03 -80.99
C ALA A 69 -55.15 -3.79 -80.77
N SER A 70 -54.43 -4.12 -81.84
CA SER A 70 -53.09 -4.74 -81.75
C SER A 70 -52.06 -3.80 -81.13
N ASP A 71 -52.03 -2.53 -81.56
CA ASP A 71 -51.10 -1.53 -81.04
C ASP A 71 -51.39 -1.20 -79.57
N ALA A 72 -52.67 -1.15 -79.19
CA ALA A 72 -53.07 -1.00 -77.79
C ALA A 72 -52.69 -2.23 -76.94
N ALA A 73 -52.87 -3.45 -77.48
CA ALA A 73 -52.45 -4.68 -76.80
C ALA A 73 -50.93 -4.75 -76.63
N ASP A 74 -50.15 -4.32 -77.64
CA ASP A 74 -48.69 -4.26 -77.56
C ASP A 74 -48.22 -3.15 -76.61
N GLY A 75 -48.93 -2.02 -76.53
CA GLY A 75 -48.70 -0.96 -75.55
C GLY A 75 -48.88 -1.48 -74.12
N LEU A 76 -50.04 -2.09 -73.83
CA LEU A 76 -50.32 -2.71 -72.54
C LEU A 76 -49.32 -3.83 -72.19
N ARG A 77 -48.84 -4.58 -73.19
CA ARG A 77 -47.85 -5.64 -72.99
C ARG A 77 -46.48 -5.08 -72.60
N ARG A 78 -46.04 -3.97 -73.21
CA ARG A 78 -44.81 -3.27 -72.84
C ARG A 78 -44.91 -2.62 -71.46
N GLU A 79 -46.05 -2.05 -71.11
CA GLU A 79 -46.30 -1.51 -69.76
C GLU A 79 -46.28 -2.63 -68.71
N LEU A 80 -46.89 -3.78 -68.99
CA LEU A 80 -46.83 -4.96 -68.12
C LEU A 80 -45.41 -5.52 -67.99
N GLU A 81 -44.63 -5.59 -69.07
CA GLU A 81 -43.23 -5.99 -69.01
C GLU A 81 -42.36 -4.99 -68.24
N GLY A 82 -42.61 -3.69 -68.41
CA GLY A 82 -41.94 -2.63 -67.64
C GLY A 82 -42.27 -2.70 -66.15
N ALA A 83 -43.54 -2.85 -65.80
CA ALA A 83 -44.01 -3.01 -64.43
C ALA A 83 -43.47 -4.30 -63.78
N ASN A 84 -43.47 -5.42 -64.52
CA ASN A 84 -42.88 -6.67 -64.02
C ASN A 84 -41.37 -6.57 -63.82
N LYS A 85 -40.67 -5.85 -64.69
CA LYS A 85 -39.22 -5.62 -64.53
C LYS A 85 -38.93 -4.73 -63.32
N ALA A 86 -39.67 -3.63 -63.14
CA ALA A 86 -39.55 -2.77 -61.97
C ALA A 86 -39.89 -3.51 -60.67
N ALA A 87 -40.93 -4.34 -60.68
CA ALA A 87 -41.28 -5.19 -59.53
C ALA A 87 -40.19 -6.23 -59.22
N ALA A 88 -39.56 -6.82 -60.24
CA ALA A 88 -38.45 -7.76 -60.05
C ALA A 88 -37.19 -7.07 -59.52
N GLU A 89 -36.89 -5.85 -59.96
CA GLU A 89 -35.77 -5.05 -59.45
C GLU A 89 -36.02 -4.61 -58.00
N ALA A 90 -37.23 -4.14 -57.67
CA ALA A 90 -37.62 -3.81 -56.31
C ALA A 90 -37.60 -5.03 -55.38
N ALA A 91 -38.05 -6.20 -55.86
CA ALA A 91 -37.98 -7.45 -55.11
C ALA A 91 -36.53 -7.89 -54.86
N LYS A 92 -35.64 -7.69 -55.84
CA LYS A 92 -34.22 -7.97 -55.68
C LYS A 92 -33.56 -7.02 -54.67
N GLU A 93 -33.84 -5.72 -54.75
CA GLU A 93 -33.32 -4.73 -53.81
C GLU A 93 -33.82 -5.00 -52.37
N ALA A 94 -35.09 -5.39 -52.22
CA ALA A 94 -35.65 -5.80 -50.93
C ALA A 94 -34.98 -7.08 -50.40
N ALA A 95 -34.69 -8.05 -51.26
CA ALA A 95 -33.95 -9.26 -50.88
C ALA A 95 -32.52 -8.95 -50.45
N ASP A 96 -31.81 -8.08 -51.18
CA ASP A 96 -30.45 -7.65 -50.86
C ASP A 96 -30.41 -6.91 -49.51
N LYS A 97 -31.37 -6.01 -49.25
CA LYS A 97 -31.54 -5.32 -47.97
C LYS A 97 -31.88 -6.29 -46.82
N LEU A 98 -32.69 -7.31 -47.09
CA LEU A 98 -33.01 -8.34 -46.09
C LEU A 98 -31.76 -9.14 -45.73
N THR A 99 -30.96 -9.57 -46.72
CA THR A 99 -29.69 -10.27 -46.45
C THR A 99 -28.67 -9.40 -45.72
N ALA A 100 -28.61 -8.09 -46.00
CA ALA A 100 -27.76 -7.17 -45.25
C ALA A 100 -28.22 -7.06 -43.78
N ALA A 101 -29.53 -6.90 -43.55
CA ALA A 101 -30.10 -6.85 -42.21
C ALA A 101 -29.90 -8.16 -41.43
N GLU A 102 -29.98 -9.31 -42.10
CA GLU A 102 -29.67 -10.62 -41.50
C GLU A 102 -28.19 -10.75 -41.12
N ALA A 103 -27.28 -10.23 -41.94
CA ALA A 103 -25.85 -10.19 -41.64
C ALA A 103 -25.54 -9.26 -40.44
N ASP A 104 -26.15 -8.08 -40.39
CA ASP A 104 -26.01 -7.14 -39.27
C ASP A 104 -26.58 -7.73 -37.97
N ALA A 105 -27.72 -8.42 -38.04
CA ALA A 105 -28.31 -9.12 -36.91
C ALA A 105 -27.42 -10.27 -36.42
N ALA A 106 -26.77 -11.01 -37.33
CA ALA A 106 -25.82 -12.06 -36.97
C ALA A 106 -24.56 -11.47 -36.30
N GLN A 107 -24.06 -10.34 -36.81
CA GLN A 107 -22.92 -9.62 -36.24
C GLN A 107 -23.24 -9.09 -34.84
N ALA A 108 -24.38 -8.43 -34.65
CA ALA A 108 -24.84 -7.96 -33.34
C ALA A 108 -24.97 -9.10 -32.31
N LYS A 109 -25.40 -10.29 -32.76
CA LYS A 109 -25.50 -11.48 -31.91
C LYS A 109 -24.13 -12.04 -31.52
N ALA A 110 -23.14 -11.97 -32.41
CA ALA A 110 -21.75 -12.34 -32.12
C ALA A 110 -21.12 -11.35 -31.13
N ASP A 111 -21.35 -10.05 -31.30
CA ASP A 111 -20.84 -9.01 -30.40
C ASP A 111 -21.48 -9.10 -29.01
N LEU A 112 -22.78 -9.43 -28.93
CA LEU A 112 -23.45 -9.71 -27.66
C LEU A 112 -22.84 -10.92 -26.95
N ALA A 113 -22.55 -12.01 -27.67
CA ALA A 113 -21.92 -13.19 -27.11
C ALA A 113 -20.50 -12.91 -26.60
N LYS A 114 -19.74 -12.08 -27.33
CA LYS A 114 -18.40 -11.62 -26.91
C LYS A 114 -18.49 -10.75 -25.65
N ALA A 115 -19.41 -9.79 -25.61
CA ALA A 115 -19.64 -8.96 -24.43
C ALA A 115 -20.04 -9.78 -23.20
N GLN A 116 -20.87 -10.82 -23.36
CA GLN A 116 -21.22 -11.75 -22.29
C GLN A 116 -20.01 -12.55 -21.78
N ALA A 117 -19.11 -12.98 -22.68
CA ALA A 117 -17.87 -13.65 -22.29
C ALA A 117 -16.93 -12.70 -21.52
N ASP A 118 -16.80 -11.45 -21.97
CA ASP A 118 -15.97 -10.43 -21.32
C ASP A 118 -16.51 -10.05 -19.93
N VAL A 119 -17.83 -9.91 -19.79
CA VAL A 119 -18.47 -9.69 -18.47
C VAL A 119 -18.21 -10.87 -17.54
N LYS A 120 -18.27 -12.11 -18.05
CA LYS A 120 -17.95 -13.30 -17.25
C LYS A 120 -16.48 -13.33 -16.82
N ALA A 121 -15.56 -13.01 -17.72
CA ALA A 121 -14.13 -12.91 -17.42
C ALA A 121 -13.81 -11.81 -16.39
N ARG A 122 -14.45 -10.64 -16.51
CA ARG A 122 -14.35 -9.57 -15.52
C ARG A 122 -14.96 -9.97 -14.17
N SER A 123 -16.07 -10.72 -14.16
CA SER A 123 -16.66 -11.20 -12.91
C SER A 123 -15.74 -12.17 -12.16
N SER A 124 -14.98 -13.03 -12.87
CA SER A 124 -13.96 -13.88 -12.25
C SER A 124 -12.77 -13.09 -11.74
N SER A 125 -12.28 -12.07 -12.47
CA SER A 125 -11.15 -11.27 -11.99
C SER A 125 -11.51 -10.40 -10.78
N VAL A 126 -12.76 -9.91 -10.71
CA VAL A 126 -13.27 -9.21 -9.53
C VAL A 126 -13.31 -10.14 -8.32
N ALA A 127 -13.78 -11.38 -8.48
CA ALA A 127 -13.78 -12.37 -7.40
C ALA A 127 -12.37 -12.72 -6.92
N GLU A 128 -11.39 -12.82 -7.82
CA GLU A 128 -9.97 -13.02 -7.47
C GLU A 128 -9.39 -11.81 -6.73
N ALA A 129 -9.71 -10.59 -7.17
CA ALA A 129 -9.27 -9.36 -6.51
C ALA A 129 -9.89 -9.20 -5.10
N GLU A 130 -11.15 -9.59 -4.92
CA GLU A 130 -11.80 -9.62 -3.61
C GLU A 130 -11.16 -10.66 -2.67
N ALA A 131 -10.82 -11.84 -3.19
CA ALA A 131 -10.09 -12.85 -2.43
C ALA A 131 -8.68 -12.37 -2.01
N ALA A 132 -7.97 -11.67 -2.90
CA ALA A 132 -6.68 -11.06 -2.58
C ALA A 132 -6.79 -9.99 -1.49
N ARG A 133 -7.79 -9.11 -1.58
CA ARG A 133 -8.07 -8.10 -0.54
C ARG A 133 -8.40 -8.72 0.82
N ALA A 134 -9.16 -9.81 0.84
CA ALA A 134 -9.45 -10.55 2.07
C ALA A 134 -8.18 -11.15 2.70
N ALA A 135 -7.26 -11.67 1.87
CA ALA A 135 -5.97 -12.17 2.34
C ALA A 135 -5.07 -11.05 2.89
N ASP A 136 -5.05 -9.88 2.25
CA ASP A 136 -4.30 -8.71 2.72
C ASP A 136 -4.87 -8.17 4.04
N GLN A 137 -6.21 -8.14 4.21
CA GLN A 137 -6.84 -7.79 5.48
C GLN A 137 -6.49 -8.77 6.60
N ALA A 138 -6.40 -10.07 6.30
CA ALA A 138 -5.98 -11.07 7.28
C ALA A 138 -4.52 -10.87 7.72
N ARG A 139 -3.63 -10.49 6.79
CA ARG A 139 -2.23 -10.15 7.09
C ARG A 139 -2.12 -8.90 7.97
N LEU A 140 -2.85 -7.84 7.66
CA LEU A 140 -2.89 -6.63 8.49
C LEU A 140 -3.33 -6.94 9.93
N ALA A 141 -4.34 -7.79 10.11
CA ALA A 141 -4.78 -8.21 11.43
C ALA A 141 -3.72 -9.04 12.19
N GLU A 142 -2.93 -9.85 11.48
CA GLU A 142 -1.80 -10.59 12.07
C GLU A 142 -0.66 -9.64 12.48
N ASP A 143 -0.36 -8.66 11.65
CA ASP A 143 0.67 -7.66 11.94
C ASP A 143 0.28 -6.75 13.12
N ASP A 144 -1.00 -6.38 13.24
CA ASP A 144 -1.52 -5.68 14.41
C ASP A 144 -1.37 -6.51 15.71
N GLN A 145 -1.58 -7.82 15.64
CA GLN A 145 -1.33 -8.72 16.77
C GLN A 145 0.15 -8.79 17.14
N LYS A 146 1.05 -8.86 16.15
CA LYS A 146 2.50 -8.83 16.37
C LYS A 146 2.96 -7.50 16.98
N LEU A 147 2.44 -6.37 16.49
CA LEU A 147 2.73 -5.05 17.05
C LEU A 147 2.24 -4.91 18.49
N SER A 148 1.06 -5.45 18.81
CA SER A 148 0.55 -5.48 20.17
C SER A 148 1.45 -6.32 21.10
N ALA A 149 1.92 -7.48 20.64
CA ALA A 149 2.85 -8.31 21.38
C ALA A 149 4.21 -7.60 21.60
N LEU A 150 4.79 -7.01 20.55
CA LEU A 150 6.03 -6.24 20.63
C LEU A 150 5.92 -5.05 21.58
N SER A 151 4.79 -4.33 21.56
CA SER A 151 4.54 -3.24 22.51
C SER A 151 4.57 -3.74 23.96
N LYS A 152 3.96 -4.90 24.23
CA LYS A 152 3.94 -5.50 25.55
C LYS A 152 5.32 -5.97 26.01
N ASP A 153 6.11 -6.53 25.10
CA ASP A 153 7.49 -6.93 25.37
C ASP A 153 8.37 -5.70 25.67
N LEU A 154 8.16 -4.59 24.95
CA LEU A 154 8.88 -3.34 25.16
C LEU A 154 8.52 -2.69 26.51
N ASP A 155 7.26 -2.75 26.92
CA ASP A 155 6.83 -2.29 28.25
C ASP A 155 7.44 -3.16 29.35
N THR A 156 7.54 -4.47 29.13
CA THR A 156 8.20 -5.40 30.07
C THR A 156 9.69 -5.10 30.19
N ALA A 157 10.39 -4.91 29.07
CA ALA A 157 11.80 -4.54 29.04
C ALA A 157 12.06 -3.18 29.71
N ARG A 158 11.16 -2.21 29.56
CA ARG A 158 11.23 -0.92 30.27
C ARG A 158 11.08 -1.08 31.78
N ALA A 159 10.16 -1.92 32.22
CA ALA A 159 9.99 -2.23 33.63
C ALA A 159 11.25 -2.89 34.22
N GLU A 160 11.83 -3.88 33.52
CA GLU A 160 13.07 -4.54 33.93
C GLU A 160 14.26 -3.57 33.97
N ALA A 161 14.40 -2.69 32.98
CA ALA A 161 15.44 -1.66 32.97
C ALA A 161 15.28 -0.65 34.12
N SER A 162 14.04 -0.32 34.51
CA SER A 162 13.79 0.54 35.67
C SER A 162 14.19 -0.14 36.98
N ALA A 163 13.89 -1.42 37.15
CA ALA A 163 14.28 -2.20 38.33
C ALA A 163 15.81 -2.34 38.43
N ALA A 164 16.49 -2.60 37.31
CA ALA A 164 17.96 -2.67 37.27
C ALA A 164 18.62 -1.32 37.65
N ARG A 165 18.00 -0.18 37.27
CA ARG A 165 18.48 1.15 37.69
C ARG A 165 18.33 1.36 39.20
N GLU A 166 17.22 0.93 39.80
CA GLU A 166 17.02 1.01 41.24
C GLU A 166 18.01 0.12 42.02
N GLU A 167 18.31 -1.09 41.53
CA GLU A 167 19.34 -1.96 42.08
C GLU A 167 20.75 -1.35 41.97
N ALA A 168 21.08 -0.74 40.83
CA ALA A 168 22.37 -0.05 40.66
C ALA A 168 22.51 1.16 41.60
N GLU A 169 21.42 1.90 41.85
CA GLU A 169 21.44 3.02 42.79
C GLU A 169 21.58 2.58 44.25
N THR A 170 21.00 1.43 44.62
CA THR A 170 21.19 0.85 45.95
C THR A 170 22.62 0.37 46.15
N LEU A 171 23.20 -0.34 45.17
CA LEU A 171 24.60 -0.76 45.22
C LEU A 171 25.56 0.43 45.29
N ARG A 172 25.29 1.53 44.59
CA ARG A 172 26.10 2.77 44.72
C ARG A 172 26.09 3.31 46.15
N LYS A 173 24.92 3.37 46.80
CA LYS A 173 24.80 3.83 48.20
C LYS A 173 25.56 2.92 49.18
N GLU A 174 25.52 1.60 48.95
CA GLU A 174 26.29 0.64 49.75
C GLU A 174 27.80 0.84 49.57
N LEU A 175 28.26 1.06 48.33
CA LEU A 175 29.66 1.28 48.00
C LEU A 175 30.20 2.60 48.61
N ASP A 176 29.41 3.66 48.61
CA ASP A 176 29.75 4.92 49.28
C ASP A 176 29.83 4.76 50.80
N THR A 177 28.96 3.92 51.39
CA THR A 177 29.01 3.59 52.82
C THR A 177 30.30 2.83 53.16
N LEU A 178 30.65 1.81 52.37
CA LEU A 178 31.90 1.05 52.54
C LEU A 178 33.13 1.94 52.38
N ARG A 179 33.14 2.87 51.41
CA ARG A 179 34.23 3.85 51.25
C ARG A 179 34.37 4.74 52.49
N SER A 180 33.27 5.20 53.06
CA SER A 180 33.28 5.98 54.30
C SER A 180 33.82 5.17 55.48
N GLU A 181 33.44 3.90 55.61
CA GLU A 181 33.94 3.02 56.67
C GLU A 181 35.44 2.72 56.50
N THR A 182 35.88 2.51 55.27
CA THR A 182 37.30 2.26 54.95
C THR A 182 38.17 3.49 55.26
N ALA A 183 37.67 4.69 54.94
CA ALA A 183 38.34 5.94 55.30
C ALA A 183 38.43 6.14 56.82
N ALA A 184 37.38 5.77 57.57
CA ALA A 184 37.41 5.81 59.03
C ALA A 184 38.41 4.80 59.63
N ALA A 185 38.49 3.59 59.07
CA ALA A 185 39.46 2.57 59.48
C ALA A 185 40.91 3.02 59.20
N LEU A 186 41.16 3.65 58.04
CA LEU A 186 42.47 4.23 57.73
C LEU A 186 42.86 5.33 58.72
N ALA A 187 41.94 6.23 59.06
CA ALA A 187 42.19 7.26 60.07
C ALA A 187 42.50 6.68 61.46
N GLN A 188 41.83 5.58 61.85
CA GLN A 188 42.12 4.87 63.10
C GLN A 188 43.51 4.20 63.07
N ALA A 189 43.91 3.62 61.93
CA ALA A 189 45.23 3.02 61.76
C ALA A 189 46.36 4.08 61.81
N GLU A 190 46.13 5.26 61.23
CA GLU A 190 47.07 6.38 61.32
C GLU A 190 47.20 6.91 62.75
N ALA A 191 46.09 7.05 63.48
CA ALA A 191 46.11 7.43 64.89
C ALA A 191 46.89 6.41 65.76
N ALA A 192 46.69 5.11 65.52
CA ALA A 192 47.43 4.05 66.20
C ALA A 192 48.94 4.08 65.87
N ARG A 193 49.31 4.44 64.63
CA ARG A 193 50.71 4.64 64.22
C ARG A 193 51.34 5.84 64.93
N GLU A 194 50.61 6.94 65.09
CA GLU A 194 51.11 8.10 65.84
C GLU A 194 51.30 7.78 67.32
N GLU A 195 50.38 7.03 67.94
CA GLU A 195 50.53 6.57 69.32
C GLU A 195 51.74 5.63 69.48
N ALA A 196 51.94 4.71 68.54
CA ALA A 196 53.13 3.86 68.53
C ALA A 196 54.43 4.66 68.36
N SER A 197 54.42 5.73 67.54
CA SER A 197 55.56 6.63 67.39
C SER A 197 55.87 7.41 68.67
N ARG A 198 54.84 7.92 69.36
CA ARG A 198 55.01 8.59 70.67
C ARG A 198 55.53 7.62 71.72
N ALA A 199 55.02 6.39 71.76
CA ALA A 199 55.52 5.35 72.65
C ALA A 199 56.99 4.99 72.35
N ALA A 200 57.41 5.01 71.08
CA ALA A 200 58.80 4.80 70.69
C ALA A 200 59.72 5.97 71.09
N GLU A 201 59.23 7.22 71.03
CA GLU A 201 59.95 8.40 71.53
C GLU A 201 60.06 8.42 73.06
N GLU A 202 59.00 8.01 73.76
CA GLU A 202 59.01 7.80 75.22
C GLU A 202 60.00 6.68 75.62
N LEU A 203 60.11 5.62 74.81
CA LEU A 203 61.11 4.57 75.01
C LEU A 203 62.55 5.08 74.73
N SER A 204 62.72 5.94 73.72
CA SER A 204 64.01 6.58 73.37
C SER A 204 64.50 7.54 74.45
N THR A 205 63.59 8.33 75.02
CA THR A 205 63.88 9.22 76.15
C THR A 205 64.17 8.44 77.43
N ALA A 206 63.39 7.40 77.73
CA ALA A 206 63.65 6.50 78.86
C ALA A 206 64.99 5.76 78.72
N THR A 207 65.39 5.37 77.51
CA THR A 207 66.69 4.73 77.27
C THR A 207 67.86 5.71 77.34
N ALA A 208 67.68 6.98 76.95
CA ALA A 208 68.67 8.03 77.16
C ALA A 208 68.86 8.40 78.65
N GLU A 209 67.77 8.43 79.42
CA GLU A 209 67.83 8.59 80.88
C GLU A 209 68.48 7.40 81.57
N HIS A 210 68.21 6.18 81.08
CA HIS A 210 68.86 4.96 81.56
C HIS A 210 70.36 4.92 81.22
N ALA A 211 70.79 5.43 80.06
CA ALA A 211 72.20 5.55 79.70
C ALA A 211 72.95 6.56 80.58
N LYS A 212 72.28 7.67 80.96
CA LYS A 212 72.81 8.66 81.91
C LYS A 212 72.95 8.06 83.32
N ALA A 213 71.99 7.24 83.75
CA ALA A 213 72.05 6.52 85.02
C ALA A 213 73.14 5.43 85.04
N ILE A 214 73.43 4.79 83.90
CA ILE A 214 74.51 3.81 83.76
C ILE A 214 75.89 4.48 83.93
N ALA A 215 76.11 5.65 83.34
CA ALA A 215 77.39 6.38 83.51
C ALA A 215 77.64 6.82 84.97
N GLU A 216 76.59 7.14 85.73
CA GLU A 216 76.67 7.43 87.17
C GLU A 216 76.83 6.15 88.02
N ALA A 217 76.31 5.01 87.53
CA ALA A 217 76.43 3.71 88.17
C ALA A 217 77.80 3.04 87.97
N GLU A 218 78.45 3.21 86.81
CA GLU A 218 79.80 2.68 86.54
C GLU A 218 80.87 3.29 87.45
N SER A 219 80.69 4.54 87.90
CA SER A 219 81.53 5.20 88.92
C SER A 219 81.35 4.59 90.32
N ARG A 220 80.20 3.97 90.61
CA ARG A 220 79.90 3.30 91.90
C ARG A 220 80.06 1.76 91.85
N ALA A 221 80.11 1.19 90.65
CA ALA A 221 80.24 -0.26 90.42
C ALA A 221 81.67 -0.80 90.63
N ALA A 222 82.69 0.06 90.71
CA ALA A 222 84.04 -0.34 91.13
C ALA A 222 84.13 -0.71 92.63
N GLU A 223 83.18 -0.30 93.47
CA GLU A 223 83.18 -0.57 94.93
C GLU A 223 82.20 -1.68 95.38
N MET A 224 81.32 -2.19 94.51
CA MET A 224 80.31 -3.21 94.87
C MET A 224 80.34 -4.48 94.00
N ALA A 225 81.52 -4.87 93.51
CA ALA A 225 81.71 -6.11 92.77
C ALA A 225 81.83 -7.38 93.64
N GLU A 226 81.69 -7.30 94.97
CA GLU A 226 81.89 -8.46 95.87
C GLU A 226 80.59 -9.19 96.31
N ALA A 227 79.36 -8.78 95.93
CA ALA A 227 78.18 -9.27 96.66
C ALA A 227 76.93 -9.82 95.92
N ALA A 228 76.78 -9.87 94.58
CA ALA A 228 75.44 -10.16 94.02
C ALA A 228 75.36 -10.92 92.68
N ALA A 229 76.00 -12.09 92.56
CA ALA A 229 75.92 -12.95 91.38
C ALA A 229 74.66 -13.85 91.28
N ALA A 230 73.62 -13.66 92.10
CA ALA A 230 72.48 -14.61 92.20
C ALA A 230 71.10 -14.04 91.79
N THR A 231 70.95 -12.74 91.54
CA THR A 231 69.66 -12.11 91.19
C THR A 231 69.48 -11.80 89.70
N THR A 232 70.53 -11.83 88.89
CA THR A 232 70.54 -11.46 87.47
C THR A 232 69.96 -12.51 86.51
N VAL A 233 69.94 -13.80 86.90
CA VAL A 233 69.42 -14.87 86.03
C VAL A 233 67.90 -14.96 86.05
N ARG A 234 67.25 -14.56 87.16
CA ARG A 234 65.79 -14.63 87.31
C ARG A 234 65.05 -13.51 86.57
N THR A 235 65.58 -12.29 86.59
CA THR A 235 64.98 -11.15 85.88
C THR A 235 65.19 -11.24 84.37
N ALA A 236 66.30 -11.81 83.89
CA ALA A 236 66.52 -12.07 82.47
C ALA A 236 65.58 -13.16 81.92
N ALA A 237 65.27 -14.19 82.71
CA ALA A 237 64.30 -15.23 82.33
C ALA A 237 62.87 -14.65 82.22
N GLU A 238 62.43 -13.87 83.21
CA GLU A 238 61.09 -13.25 83.23
C GLU A 238 60.90 -12.20 82.10
N GLN A 239 61.97 -11.50 81.70
CA GLN A 239 61.93 -10.58 80.55
C GLN A 239 61.89 -11.31 79.20
N SER A 240 62.60 -12.45 79.07
CA SER A 240 62.54 -13.26 77.84
C SER A 240 61.17 -13.92 77.65
N GLU A 241 60.50 -14.31 78.73
CA GLU A 241 59.17 -14.92 78.69
C GLU A 241 58.09 -13.89 78.31
N LYS A 242 58.19 -12.66 78.83
CA LYS A 242 57.31 -11.55 78.41
C LYS A 242 57.52 -11.14 76.96
N ALA A 243 58.76 -11.10 76.47
CA ALA A 243 59.06 -10.81 75.07
C ALA A 243 58.56 -11.92 74.13
N ALA A 244 58.68 -13.19 74.55
CA ALA A 244 58.14 -14.32 73.81
C ALA A 244 56.60 -14.32 73.79
N ALA A 245 55.95 -13.92 74.88
CA ALA A 245 54.48 -13.78 74.93
C ALA A 245 53.97 -12.64 74.03
N ALA A 246 54.65 -11.48 74.03
CA ALA A 246 54.33 -10.37 73.15
C ALA A 246 54.53 -10.73 71.67
N SER A 247 55.62 -11.44 71.35
CA SER A 247 55.89 -11.92 69.98
C SER A 247 54.83 -12.92 69.51
N ARG A 248 54.34 -13.80 70.39
CA ARG A 248 53.24 -14.73 70.07
C ARG A 248 51.94 -13.98 69.78
N GLN A 249 51.60 -12.99 70.60
CA GLN A 249 50.42 -12.15 70.37
C GLN A 249 50.50 -11.38 69.04
N GLN A 250 51.70 -10.89 68.68
CA GLN A 250 51.91 -10.21 67.40
C GLN A 250 51.78 -11.18 66.20
N ILE A 251 52.29 -12.40 66.32
CA ILE A 251 52.11 -13.44 65.30
C ILE A 251 50.64 -13.81 65.14
N ASP A 252 49.90 -13.96 66.24
CA ASP A 252 48.47 -14.27 66.20
C ASP A 252 47.64 -13.13 65.56
N ALA A 253 47.99 -11.87 65.84
CA ALA A 253 47.37 -10.71 65.21
C ALA A 253 47.65 -10.66 63.69
N LEU A 254 48.91 -10.84 63.27
CA LEU A 254 49.28 -10.86 61.85
C LEU A 254 48.64 -12.04 61.11
N ASN A 255 48.49 -13.19 61.75
CA ASN A 255 47.79 -14.34 61.17
C ASN A 255 46.29 -14.06 60.99
N ALA A 256 45.66 -13.32 61.92
CA ALA A 256 44.28 -12.89 61.78
C ALA A 256 44.10 -11.89 60.63
N GLU A 257 44.99 -10.91 60.48
CA GLU A 257 44.98 -9.96 59.37
C GLU A 257 45.19 -10.67 58.01
N LEU A 258 46.11 -11.64 57.94
CA LEU A 258 46.31 -12.44 56.74
C LEU A 258 45.07 -13.27 56.38
N ALA A 259 44.36 -13.81 57.37
CA ALA A 259 43.11 -14.53 57.13
C ALA A 259 42.01 -13.60 56.60
N GLU A 260 41.92 -12.37 57.13
CA GLU A 260 40.96 -11.36 56.67
C GLU A 260 41.27 -10.88 55.24
N LEU A 261 42.55 -10.63 54.92
CA LEU A 261 42.98 -10.25 53.58
C LEU A 261 42.71 -11.36 52.55
N LYS A 262 42.93 -12.63 52.92
CA LYS A 262 42.57 -13.77 52.05
C LYS A 262 41.06 -13.83 51.79
N ALA A 263 40.24 -13.69 52.83
CA ALA A 263 38.79 -13.66 52.66
C ALA A 263 38.32 -12.49 51.78
N ARG A 264 38.95 -11.31 51.91
CA ARG A 264 38.68 -10.15 51.03
C ARG A 264 39.10 -10.41 49.58
N ALA A 265 40.24 -11.05 49.35
CA ALA A 265 40.71 -11.40 48.01
C ALA A 265 39.77 -12.41 47.34
N GLU A 266 39.36 -13.46 48.05
CA GLU A 266 38.38 -14.44 47.55
C GLU A 266 37.02 -13.79 47.23
N ALA A 267 36.57 -12.85 48.06
CA ALA A 267 35.35 -12.09 47.80
C ALA A 267 35.47 -11.21 46.55
N ALA A 268 36.61 -10.54 46.36
CA ALA A 268 36.87 -9.72 45.18
C ALA A 268 36.99 -10.56 43.89
N GLU A 269 37.60 -11.74 43.95
CA GLU A 269 37.62 -12.67 42.81
C GLU A 269 36.21 -13.14 42.44
N ALA A 270 35.36 -13.40 43.44
CA ALA A 270 33.97 -13.78 43.20
C ALA A 270 33.16 -12.64 42.53
N THR A 271 33.39 -11.38 42.91
CA THR A 271 32.72 -10.23 42.26
C THR A 271 33.21 -10.04 40.84
N VAL A 272 34.52 -10.11 40.59
CA VAL A 272 35.09 -10.03 39.23
C VAL A 272 34.57 -11.17 38.34
N ALA A 273 34.41 -12.37 38.88
CA ALA A 273 33.83 -13.49 38.14
C ALA A 273 32.33 -13.29 37.82
N LYS A 274 31.58 -12.63 38.70
CA LYS A 274 30.17 -12.27 38.45
C LYS A 274 30.06 -11.19 37.36
N GLU A 275 30.83 -10.10 37.50
CA GLU A 275 30.88 -9.02 36.51
C GLU A 275 31.35 -9.52 35.14
N GLY A 276 32.32 -10.45 35.10
CA GLY A 276 32.77 -11.08 33.86
C GLY A 276 31.66 -11.84 33.12
N LYS A 277 30.74 -12.49 33.85
CA LYS A 277 29.56 -13.16 33.25
C LYS A 277 28.54 -12.16 32.74
N GLU A 278 28.27 -11.10 33.49
CA GLU A 278 27.35 -10.02 33.08
C GLU A 278 27.88 -9.30 31.83
N LEU A 279 29.18 -9.01 31.78
CA LEU A 279 29.83 -8.38 30.63
C LEU A 279 29.82 -9.30 29.40
N ALA A 280 29.98 -10.62 29.59
CA ALA A 280 29.81 -11.59 28.51
C ALA A 280 28.37 -11.64 27.98
N ALA A 281 27.36 -11.58 28.86
CA ALA A 281 25.95 -11.53 28.50
C ALA A 281 25.61 -10.23 27.73
N LEU A 282 26.08 -9.07 28.21
CA LEU A 282 25.91 -7.78 27.53
C LEU A 282 26.57 -7.78 26.14
N ARG A 283 27.79 -8.33 26.01
CA ARG A 283 28.45 -8.49 24.70
C ARG A 283 27.66 -9.39 23.75
N GLN A 284 26.95 -10.38 24.26
CA GLN A 284 26.08 -11.23 23.45
C GLN A 284 24.83 -10.44 23.00
N GLN A 285 24.18 -9.71 23.92
CA GLN A 285 23.03 -8.86 23.59
C GLN A 285 23.37 -7.79 22.54
N VAL A 286 24.54 -7.15 22.63
CA VAL A 286 24.99 -6.18 21.61
C VAL A 286 25.17 -6.85 20.25
N ARG A 287 25.71 -8.07 20.20
CA ARG A 287 25.83 -8.83 18.94
C ARG A 287 24.46 -9.19 18.37
N ASP A 288 23.54 -9.63 19.21
CA ASP A 288 22.17 -9.97 18.78
C ASP A 288 21.46 -8.72 18.25
N ALA A 289 21.56 -7.58 18.94
CA ALA A 289 21.02 -6.30 18.48
C ALA A 289 21.65 -5.83 17.15
N GLN A 290 22.97 -6.01 16.96
CA GLN A 290 23.64 -5.71 15.69
C GLN A 290 23.12 -6.60 14.55
N THR A 291 22.85 -7.89 14.80
CA THR A 291 22.26 -8.78 13.79
C THR A 291 20.82 -8.39 13.44
N GLN A 292 20.02 -7.99 14.43
CA GLN A 292 18.66 -7.48 14.21
C GLN A 292 18.69 -6.17 13.41
N GLN A 293 19.62 -5.26 13.71
CA GLN A 293 19.80 -4.03 12.95
C GLN A 293 20.18 -4.31 11.48
N ALA A 294 21.07 -5.27 11.24
CA ALA A 294 21.45 -5.66 9.88
C ALA A 294 20.26 -6.27 9.11
N ALA A 295 19.43 -7.09 9.76
CA ALA A 295 18.21 -7.64 9.17
C ALA A 295 17.20 -6.54 8.81
N ALA A 296 16.94 -5.61 9.73
CA ALA A 296 16.02 -4.49 9.50
C ALA A 296 16.48 -3.58 8.35
N LEU A 297 17.79 -3.34 8.20
CA LEU A 297 18.33 -2.58 7.07
C LEU A 297 18.17 -3.33 5.73
N ALA A 298 18.28 -4.65 5.73
CA ALA A 298 18.03 -5.48 4.54
C ALA A 298 16.54 -5.46 4.14
N GLU A 299 15.63 -5.55 5.10
CA GLU A 299 14.18 -5.42 4.86
C GLU A 299 13.83 -4.03 4.32
N LEU A 300 14.40 -2.96 4.88
CA LEU A 300 14.19 -1.60 4.39
C LEU A 300 14.67 -1.45 2.94
N ALA A 301 15.78 -2.10 2.56
CA ALA A 301 16.26 -2.11 1.18
C ALA A 301 15.27 -2.85 0.25
N ALA A 302 14.74 -4.00 0.68
CA ALA A 302 13.74 -4.75 -0.08
C ALA A 302 12.44 -3.94 -0.27
N VAL A 303 11.96 -3.24 0.77
CA VAL A 303 10.79 -2.36 0.68
C VAL A 303 11.01 -1.20 -0.28
N LYS A 304 12.22 -0.62 -0.33
CA LYS A 304 12.55 0.45 -1.28
C LYS A 304 12.51 -0.02 -2.73
N GLU A 305 12.97 -1.25 -3.01
CA GLU A 305 12.88 -1.84 -4.35
C GLU A 305 11.43 -2.18 -4.72
N LEU A 306 10.65 -2.78 -3.81
CA LEU A 306 9.21 -2.98 -4.04
C LEU A 306 8.46 -1.67 -4.33
N ARG A 307 8.84 -0.58 -3.67
CA ARG A 307 8.27 0.75 -3.93
C ARG A 307 8.66 1.27 -5.32
N ARG A 308 9.89 1.04 -5.78
CA ARG A 308 10.31 1.36 -7.16
C ARG A 308 9.51 0.56 -8.17
N ASP A 309 9.46 -0.76 -8.04
CA ASP A 309 8.68 -1.64 -8.92
C ASP A 309 7.20 -1.24 -8.95
N GLY A 310 6.63 -0.88 -7.79
CA GLY A 310 5.28 -0.37 -7.69
C GLY A 310 5.07 0.98 -8.40
N THR A 311 6.08 1.84 -8.38
CA THR A 311 6.05 3.15 -9.08
C THR A 311 6.14 2.94 -10.60
N ASP A 312 7.03 2.05 -11.04
CA ASP A 312 7.18 1.71 -12.47
C ASP A 312 5.89 1.10 -13.03
N ARG A 313 5.25 0.18 -12.29
CA ARG A 313 3.92 -0.37 -12.65
C ARG A 313 2.83 0.69 -12.70
N LEU A 314 2.81 1.64 -11.76
CA LEU A 314 1.85 2.75 -11.82
C LEU A 314 2.05 3.61 -13.06
N THR A 315 3.30 3.87 -13.47
CA THR A 315 3.58 4.61 -14.70
C THR A 315 3.17 3.85 -15.96
N GLU A 316 3.35 2.51 -15.97
CA GLU A 316 2.91 1.64 -17.07
C GLU A 316 1.39 1.63 -17.19
N VAL A 317 0.67 1.41 -16.07
CA VAL A 317 -0.80 1.45 -16.04
C VAL A 317 -1.34 2.82 -16.43
N GLN A 318 -0.68 3.91 -16.04
CA GLN A 318 -1.07 5.26 -16.46
C GLN A 318 -0.91 5.43 -17.99
N ALA A 319 0.19 4.94 -18.57
CA ALA A 319 0.38 4.98 -20.02
C ALA A 319 -0.65 4.13 -20.78
N GLU A 320 -1.02 2.96 -20.25
CA GLU A 320 -2.10 2.13 -20.80
C GLU A 320 -3.46 2.84 -20.73
N LEU A 321 -3.75 3.52 -19.62
CA LEU A 321 -4.98 4.31 -19.46
C LEU A 321 -5.04 5.47 -20.45
N ASP A 322 -3.93 6.20 -20.63
CA ASP A 322 -3.83 7.29 -21.59
C ASP A 322 -4.02 6.77 -23.03
N HIS A 323 -3.43 5.62 -23.36
CA HIS A 323 -3.65 4.96 -24.65
C HIS A 323 -5.12 4.54 -24.86
N ALA A 324 -5.74 3.93 -23.86
CA ALA A 324 -7.15 3.54 -23.90
C ALA A 324 -8.08 4.76 -24.09
N ASN A 325 -7.76 5.89 -23.44
CA ASN A 325 -8.50 7.14 -23.61
C ASN A 325 -8.34 7.72 -25.02
N MET A 326 -7.14 7.65 -25.61
CA MET A 326 -6.93 8.05 -27.01
C MET A 326 -7.73 7.16 -27.98
N VAL A 327 -7.75 5.85 -27.76
CA VAL A 327 -8.57 4.92 -28.56
C VAL A 327 -10.05 5.24 -28.41
N ARG A 328 -10.52 5.51 -27.19
CA ARG A 328 -11.93 5.89 -26.94
C ARG A 328 -12.31 7.17 -27.70
N ALA A 329 -11.47 8.20 -27.62
CA ALA A 329 -11.70 9.45 -28.34
C ALA A 329 -11.73 9.25 -29.87
N SER A 330 -10.87 8.37 -30.40
CA SER A 330 -10.88 7.99 -31.83
C SER A 330 -12.20 7.29 -32.21
N LEU A 331 -12.67 6.35 -31.40
CA LEU A 331 -13.92 5.64 -31.65
C LEU A 331 -15.14 6.57 -31.52
N GLU A 332 -15.12 7.53 -30.59
CA GLU A 332 -16.15 8.57 -30.48
C GLU A 332 -16.19 9.48 -31.73
N ALA A 333 -15.01 9.84 -32.27
CA ALA A 333 -14.92 10.59 -33.53
C ALA A 333 -15.44 9.78 -34.73
N GLU A 334 -15.11 8.49 -34.83
CA GLU A 334 -15.66 7.61 -35.86
C GLU A 334 -17.18 7.45 -35.73
N ARG A 335 -17.68 7.30 -34.50
CA ARG A 335 -19.12 7.20 -34.23
C ARG A 335 -19.86 8.45 -34.69
N THR A 336 -19.39 9.65 -34.33
CA THR A 336 -20.02 10.91 -34.76
C THR A 336 -19.99 11.09 -36.28
N MET A 337 -18.92 10.64 -36.94
CA MET A 337 -18.85 10.62 -38.41
C MET A 337 -19.90 9.68 -39.01
N LEU A 338 -20.06 8.47 -38.47
CA LEU A 338 -21.07 7.50 -38.92
C LEU A 338 -22.50 8.00 -38.65
N GLU A 339 -22.75 8.65 -37.50
CA GLU A 339 -24.03 9.28 -37.18
C GLU A 339 -24.38 10.36 -38.22
N GLY A 340 -23.42 11.21 -38.60
CA GLY A 340 -23.60 12.19 -39.68
C GLY A 340 -23.91 11.54 -41.04
N GLN A 341 -23.22 10.45 -41.40
CA GLN A 341 -23.53 9.70 -42.63
C GLN A 341 -24.95 9.11 -42.62
N VAL A 342 -25.43 8.65 -41.46
CA VAL A 342 -26.80 8.14 -41.33
C VAL A 342 -27.82 9.27 -41.48
N GLU A 343 -27.56 10.46 -40.93
CA GLU A 343 -28.41 11.63 -41.14
C GLU A 343 -28.46 12.04 -42.62
N ASP A 344 -27.32 12.11 -43.30
CA ASP A 344 -27.23 12.40 -44.73
C ASP A 344 -28.05 11.39 -45.54
N LEU A 345 -27.84 10.08 -45.32
CA LEU A 345 -28.59 9.01 -46.00
C LEU A 345 -30.10 9.08 -45.70
N THR A 346 -30.48 9.49 -44.49
CA THR A 346 -31.89 9.68 -44.12
C THR A 346 -32.49 10.87 -44.87
N SER A 347 -31.74 11.95 -45.02
CA SER A 347 -32.15 13.13 -45.81
C SER A 347 -32.30 12.78 -47.31
N ASP A 348 -31.36 12.02 -47.87
CA ASP A 348 -31.43 11.54 -49.24
C ASP A 348 -32.62 10.60 -49.46
N ARG A 349 -32.87 9.70 -48.50
CA ARG A 349 -34.04 8.81 -48.54
C ARG A 349 -35.35 9.60 -48.55
N THR A 350 -35.53 10.55 -47.64
CA THR A 350 -36.76 11.36 -47.57
C THR A 350 -36.97 12.19 -48.84
N ARG A 351 -35.88 12.70 -49.43
CA ARG A 351 -35.91 13.36 -50.74
C ARG A 351 -36.33 12.41 -51.86
N LEU A 352 -35.77 11.20 -51.91
CA LEU A 352 -36.15 10.19 -52.90
C LEU A 352 -37.61 9.76 -52.74
N GLU A 353 -38.08 9.56 -51.50
CA GLU A 353 -39.48 9.25 -51.20
C GLU A 353 -40.42 10.38 -51.68
N ALA A 354 -40.03 11.65 -51.50
CA ALA A 354 -40.78 12.79 -52.04
C ALA A 354 -40.80 12.80 -53.59
N GLN A 355 -39.67 12.51 -54.24
CA GLN A 355 -39.61 12.39 -55.71
C GLN A 355 -40.47 11.25 -56.25
N VAL A 356 -40.51 10.11 -55.55
CA VAL A 356 -41.40 8.99 -55.91
C VAL A 356 -42.86 9.42 -55.79
N ALA A 357 -43.25 10.09 -54.70
CA ALA A 357 -44.62 10.57 -54.52
C ALA A 357 -45.02 11.61 -55.59
N GLU A 358 -44.09 12.48 -56.01
CA GLU A 358 -44.30 13.42 -57.11
C GLU A 358 -44.51 12.70 -58.45
N LEU A 359 -43.66 11.72 -58.78
CA LEU A 359 -43.81 10.89 -59.99
C LEU A 359 -45.10 10.07 -59.98
N GLU A 360 -45.51 9.52 -58.83
CA GLU A 360 -46.79 8.83 -58.68
C GLU A 360 -47.98 9.78 -58.92
N ALA A 361 -47.90 11.02 -58.45
CA ALA A 361 -48.92 12.04 -58.70
C ALA A 361 -48.95 12.46 -60.18
N GLU A 362 -47.80 12.61 -60.83
CA GLU A 362 -47.71 12.87 -62.27
C GLU A 362 -48.29 11.72 -63.09
N LEU A 363 -48.01 10.46 -62.71
CA LEU A 363 -48.58 9.27 -63.34
C LEU A 363 -50.11 9.23 -63.16
N ALA A 364 -50.61 9.53 -61.95
CA ALA A 364 -52.05 9.62 -61.68
C ALA A 364 -52.72 10.73 -62.51
N ALA A 365 -52.05 11.87 -62.68
CA ALA A 365 -52.53 12.96 -63.53
C ALA A 365 -52.53 12.57 -65.02
N ALA A 366 -51.47 11.90 -65.49
CA ALA A 366 -51.36 11.43 -66.86
C ALA A 366 -52.40 10.35 -67.19
N THR A 367 -52.66 9.42 -66.26
CA THR A 367 -53.70 8.39 -66.40
C THR A 367 -55.10 9.02 -66.39
N ALA A 368 -55.39 9.97 -65.49
CA ALA A 368 -56.64 10.71 -65.51
C ALA A 368 -56.83 11.51 -66.83
N ALA A 369 -55.75 12.10 -67.37
CA ALA A 369 -55.78 12.80 -68.65
C ALA A 369 -56.02 11.83 -69.82
N ALA A 370 -55.41 10.64 -69.80
CA ALA A 370 -55.65 9.59 -70.78
C ALA A 370 -57.10 9.09 -70.72
N GLU A 371 -57.62 8.83 -69.51
CA GLU A 371 -59.02 8.45 -69.29
C GLU A 371 -59.99 9.52 -69.81
N ALA A 372 -59.74 10.79 -69.51
CA ALA A 372 -60.50 11.92 -70.02
C ALA A 372 -60.44 12.02 -71.55
N ALA A 373 -59.28 11.75 -72.16
CA ALA A 373 -59.11 11.70 -73.62
C ALA A 373 -59.91 10.53 -74.24
N THR A 374 -59.90 9.35 -73.63
CA THR A 374 -60.76 8.23 -74.05
C THR A 374 -62.25 8.53 -73.87
N GLN A 375 -62.65 9.18 -72.78
CA GLN A 375 -64.05 9.61 -72.60
C GLN A 375 -64.44 10.65 -73.63
N ALA A 376 -63.57 11.62 -73.94
CA ALA A 376 -63.78 12.60 -75.00
C ALA A 376 -63.88 11.93 -76.37
N ALA A 377 -63.04 10.93 -76.66
CA ALA A 377 -63.11 10.13 -77.87
C ALA A 377 -64.40 9.30 -77.96
N ASN A 378 -64.87 8.73 -76.84
CA ASN A 378 -66.13 8.00 -76.77
C ASN A 378 -67.35 8.93 -76.89
N VAL A 379 -67.30 10.14 -76.32
CA VAL A 379 -68.33 11.18 -76.52
C VAL A 379 -68.31 11.69 -77.95
N ALA A 380 -67.14 11.85 -78.57
CA ALA A 380 -67.03 12.19 -79.99
C ALA A 380 -67.54 11.06 -80.90
N ALA A 381 -67.29 9.79 -80.55
CA ALA A 381 -67.85 8.64 -81.24
C ALA A 381 -69.37 8.51 -81.04
N ALA A 382 -69.89 8.83 -79.85
CA ALA A 382 -71.32 8.89 -79.58
C ALA A 382 -71.99 10.07 -80.30
N ALA A 383 -71.34 11.23 -80.36
CA ALA A 383 -71.80 12.39 -81.13
C ALA A 383 -71.76 12.10 -82.64
N ALA A 384 -70.77 11.37 -83.13
CA ALA A 384 -70.71 10.88 -84.51
C ALA A 384 -71.79 9.82 -84.81
N ALA A 385 -72.12 8.96 -83.85
CA ALA A 385 -73.24 8.01 -83.95
C ALA A 385 -74.61 8.71 -83.92
N VAL A 386 -74.73 9.83 -83.19
CA VAL A 386 -75.93 10.70 -83.19
C VAL A 386 -76.00 11.59 -84.44
N SER A 387 -74.91 11.72 -85.21
CA SER A 387 -74.86 12.47 -86.47
C SER A 387 -75.26 11.64 -87.71
N ALA A 388 -75.73 10.39 -87.51
CA ALA A 388 -76.13 9.48 -88.58
C ALA A 388 -77.66 9.28 -88.71
N GLU A 389 -78.47 10.19 -88.17
CA GLU A 389 -79.90 10.28 -88.47
C GLU A 389 -80.27 11.70 -88.94
N PRO A 390 -80.73 11.89 -90.19
CA PRO A 390 -81.10 13.20 -90.68
C PRO A 390 -82.59 13.43 -90.45
N ALA A 391 -82.99 13.87 -89.25
CA ALA A 391 -84.27 14.55 -89.11
C ALA A 391 -84.40 15.37 -87.82
N VAL A 392 -84.95 16.56 -87.99
CA VAL A 392 -85.63 17.41 -87.01
C VAL A 392 -84.76 18.41 -86.27
N ALA A 393 -84.64 19.56 -86.93
CA ALA A 393 -84.47 20.86 -86.33
C ALA A 393 -85.59 21.20 -85.33
N GLU A 394 -85.22 22.08 -84.39
CA GLU A 394 -86.10 23.09 -83.78
C GLU A 394 -86.97 22.65 -82.57
N ARG A 395 -86.45 22.91 -81.35
CA ARG A 395 -87.11 23.63 -80.25
C ARG A 395 -86.32 23.47 -78.94
N LEU A 396 -85.63 24.52 -78.51
CA LEU A 396 -85.79 25.15 -77.18
C LEU A 396 -84.66 26.16 -76.91
N ALA A 397 -85.07 27.42 -76.93
CA ALA A 397 -84.33 28.56 -76.43
C ALA A 397 -84.53 28.72 -74.91
N ALA A 398 -83.56 29.42 -74.31
CA ALA A 398 -83.63 30.28 -73.11
C ALA A 398 -83.40 29.65 -71.70
N ALA A 399 -82.25 29.99 -71.10
CA ALA A 399 -82.17 30.70 -69.80
C ALA A 399 -80.74 31.17 -69.47
N ALA A 400 -80.59 32.49 -69.29
CA ALA A 400 -79.65 33.26 -68.45
C ALA A 400 -78.12 33.09 -68.65
N SER A 401 -77.31 34.05 -69.12
CA SER A 401 -77.04 35.46 -68.71
C SER A 401 -76.41 35.65 -67.31
N VAL A 402 -75.39 36.53 -67.25
CA VAL A 402 -74.71 37.18 -66.09
C VAL A 402 -73.46 36.42 -65.60
N SER A 403 -72.25 36.96 -65.40
CA SER A 403 -71.75 38.34 -65.30
C SER A 403 -70.26 38.38 -65.67
N SER A 404 -69.85 39.48 -66.31
CA SER A 404 -68.48 39.95 -66.44
C SER A 404 -68.01 40.70 -65.19
N ASN A 405 -66.69 40.71 -64.93
CA ASN A 405 -65.81 41.88 -64.67
C ASN A 405 -64.56 41.40 -63.90
N SER A 406 -63.38 41.38 -64.51
CA SER A 406 -62.40 42.50 -64.58
C SER A 406 -61.63 42.71 -63.28
N ALA A 407 -60.32 42.42 -63.30
CA ALA A 407 -59.22 43.36 -63.01
C ALA A 407 -57.89 42.63 -62.71
N GLU A 408 -56.90 42.87 -63.58
CA GLU A 408 -55.46 42.98 -63.26
C GLU A 408 -55.21 44.00 -62.11
N PRO A 409 -54.02 44.14 -61.48
CA PRO A 409 -52.67 43.86 -62.04
C PRO A 409 -51.56 43.38 -61.06
N GLU A 410 -50.41 43.09 -61.69
CA GLU A 410 -49.02 43.39 -61.29
C GLU A 410 -48.30 42.73 -60.09
N LEU A 411 -47.00 42.54 -60.39
CA LEU A 411 -45.95 41.80 -59.71
C LEU A 411 -45.10 42.69 -58.79
N GLU A 412 -44.72 42.09 -57.65
CA GLU A 412 -43.43 42.24 -56.93
C GLU A 412 -43.14 43.55 -56.15
N PRO A 413 -42.19 43.56 -55.19
CA PRO A 413 -42.06 42.68 -54.01
C PRO A 413 -41.70 43.47 -52.74
N SER A 414 -41.74 42.84 -51.56
CA SER A 414 -40.72 42.91 -50.48
C SER A 414 -41.27 42.58 -49.09
N ALA A 415 -40.59 41.63 -48.46
CA ALA A 415 -40.28 41.46 -47.05
C ALA A 415 -41.02 42.35 -46.02
N SER A 416 -41.67 41.70 -45.06
CA SER A 416 -41.27 41.76 -43.64
C SER A 416 -42.17 40.87 -42.80
N ILE A 417 -41.56 39.82 -42.25
CA ILE A 417 -42.09 39.02 -41.17
C ILE A 417 -42.20 39.95 -39.96
N THR A 418 -43.43 40.26 -39.53
CA THR A 418 -43.68 40.80 -38.19
C THR A 418 -44.93 40.11 -37.65
N SER A 419 -44.66 39.01 -36.98
CA SER A 419 -45.53 38.32 -36.04
C SER A 419 -46.11 39.32 -35.02
N ARG A 420 -47.36 39.72 -35.24
CA ARG A 420 -48.18 40.45 -34.27
C ARG A 420 -49.25 39.52 -33.74
N SER A 421 -48.91 38.85 -32.64
CA SER A 421 -49.80 38.08 -31.78
C SER A 421 -51.04 38.91 -31.43
N ARG A 422 -52.19 38.57 -32.02
CA ARG A 422 -53.51 38.99 -31.53
C ARG A 422 -53.95 37.97 -30.49
N SER A 423 -53.86 38.38 -29.23
CA SER A 423 -54.59 37.78 -28.13
C SER A 423 -56.09 37.78 -28.42
N VAL A 424 -56.65 36.61 -28.71
CA VAL A 424 -58.09 36.36 -28.67
C VAL A 424 -58.47 36.16 -27.19
N GLY A 425 -58.54 37.27 -26.46
CA GLY A 425 -59.33 37.40 -25.25
C GLY A 425 -60.67 38.00 -25.64
N GLY A 426 -61.57 37.18 -26.19
CA GLY A 426 -62.81 37.61 -26.81
C GLY A 426 -63.99 36.80 -26.32
N ALA A 427 -64.58 37.27 -25.22
CA ALA A 427 -65.99 37.23 -24.88
C ALA A 427 -66.82 36.04 -25.41
N ALA A 428 -67.16 35.15 -24.49
CA ALA A 428 -68.42 34.43 -24.50
C ALA A 428 -69.58 35.42 -24.70
N GLY A 429 -70.10 35.47 -25.92
CA GLY A 429 -71.25 36.25 -26.33
C GLY A 429 -71.99 35.49 -27.40
N ALA A 430 -72.60 34.37 -27.00
CA ALA A 430 -73.54 33.63 -27.81
C ALA A 430 -74.74 34.52 -28.15
N VAL A 431 -74.70 35.16 -29.32
CA VAL A 431 -75.89 35.68 -29.97
C VAL A 431 -76.52 34.51 -30.71
N GLU A 432 -77.51 33.87 -30.09
CA GLU A 432 -78.38 32.94 -30.80
C GLU A 432 -79.09 33.69 -31.94
N PRO A 433 -79.08 33.16 -33.18
CA PRO A 433 -79.87 33.72 -34.25
C PRO A 433 -81.35 33.50 -33.94
N THR A 434 -82.09 34.60 -33.75
CA THR A 434 -83.54 34.55 -33.55
C THR A 434 -84.23 33.88 -34.75
N PRO A 435 -85.30 33.08 -34.53
CA PRO A 435 -85.95 32.25 -35.57
C PRO A 435 -86.53 33.05 -36.75
N ALA A 436 -86.62 34.38 -36.65
CA ALA A 436 -87.06 35.26 -37.73
C ALA A 436 -86.00 35.55 -38.80
N GLN A 437 -84.70 35.47 -38.47
CA GLN A 437 -83.62 35.70 -39.45
C GLN A 437 -83.24 34.43 -40.24
N LEU A 438 -83.56 33.24 -39.69
CA LEU A 438 -83.45 31.94 -40.35
C LEU A 438 -84.50 31.71 -41.46
N ALA A 439 -85.63 32.41 -41.42
CA ALA A 439 -86.69 32.27 -42.43
C ALA A 439 -86.46 33.10 -43.70
N ALA A 440 -85.61 34.13 -43.65
CA ALA A 440 -85.33 35.02 -44.79
C ALA A 440 -84.14 34.57 -45.65
N LEU A 441 -83.28 33.69 -45.11
CA LEU A 441 -82.20 33.05 -45.83
C LEU A 441 -82.76 31.75 -46.41
N GLY A 442 -83.17 31.79 -47.69
CA GLY A 442 -83.72 30.62 -48.37
C GLY A 442 -82.82 29.38 -48.21
N PRO A 443 -83.37 28.16 -48.32
CA PRO A 443 -82.71 26.90 -47.94
C PRO A 443 -81.32 26.68 -48.54
N LYS A 444 -81.00 27.32 -49.66
CA LYS A 444 -79.66 27.33 -50.27
C LYS A 444 -78.61 28.09 -49.44
N VAL A 445 -78.95 29.22 -48.83
CA VAL A 445 -78.00 30.02 -48.03
C VAL A 445 -77.70 29.33 -46.72
N LEU A 446 -78.70 28.69 -46.10
CA LEU A 446 -78.50 27.85 -44.92
C LEU A 446 -77.65 26.61 -45.22
N ALA A 447 -77.86 25.97 -46.38
CA ALA A 447 -77.00 24.87 -46.81
C ALA A 447 -75.55 25.31 -47.04
N ALA A 448 -75.33 26.50 -47.63
CA ALA A 448 -73.99 27.06 -47.81
C ALA A 448 -73.31 27.39 -46.48
N GLN A 449 -74.02 28.04 -45.55
CA GLN A 449 -73.50 28.35 -44.20
C GLN A 449 -73.21 27.08 -43.39
N LEU A 450 -74.02 26.03 -43.53
CA LEU A 450 -73.78 24.75 -42.85
C LEU A 450 -72.57 24.02 -43.45
N LEU A 451 -72.34 24.14 -44.76
CA LEU A 451 -71.17 23.58 -45.44
C LEU A 451 -69.89 24.35 -45.09
N GLU A 452 -69.96 25.68 -44.97
CA GLU A 452 -68.88 26.55 -44.49
C GLU A 452 -68.53 26.23 -43.03
N ALA A 453 -69.53 26.15 -42.13
CA ALA A 453 -69.34 25.74 -40.75
C ALA A 453 -68.77 24.31 -40.64
N GLN A 454 -69.17 23.38 -41.51
CA GLN A 454 -68.59 22.04 -41.58
C GLN A 454 -67.14 22.03 -42.12
N LYS A 455 -66.75 23.02 -42.93
CA LYS A 455 -65.35 23.22 -43.34
C LYS A 455 -64.55 23.80 -42.19
N GLU A 456 -65.04 24.82 -41.51
CA GLU A 456 -64.40 25.43 -40.34
C GLU A 456 -64.20 24.40 -39.22
N VAL A 457 -65.21 23.58 -38.92
CA VAL A 457 -65.07 22.49 -37.93
C VAL A 457 -64.04 21.45 -38.36
N ARG A 458 -63.92 21.16 -39.67
CA ARG A 458 -62.89 20.24 -40.18
C ARG A 458 -61.48 20.84 -40.11
N GLU A 459 -61.33 22.13 -40.40
CA GLU A 459 -60.05 22.84 -40.27
C GLU A 459 -59.65 22.95 -38.79
N LEU A 460 -60.55 23.40 -37.91
CA LEU A 460 -60.31 23.45 -36.47
C LEU A 460 -59.98 22.08 -35.89
N LYS A 461 -60.60 21.00 -36.39
CA LYS A 461 -60.27 19.64 -35.96
C LYS A 461 -58.85 19.23 -36.40
N LYS A 462 -58.45 19.53 -37.64
CA LYS A 462 -57.08 19.29 -38.09
C LYS A 462 -56.07 20.14 -37.33
N GLU A 463 -56.42 21.37 -37.00
CA GLU A 463 -55.56 22.29 -36.25
C GLU A 463 -55.40 21.81 -34.80
N LEU A 464 -56.48 21.33 -34.18
CA LEU A 464 -56.46 20.66 -32.88
C LEU A 464 -55.59 19.39 -32.90
N GLU A 465 -55.75 18.55 -33.92
CA GLU A 465 -54.92 17.35 -34.11
C GLU A 465 -53.44 17.73 -34.28
N ARG A 466 -53.11 18.78 -35.05
CA ARG A 466 -51.74 19.30 -35.17
C ARG A 466 -51.19 19.79 -33.83
N THR A 467 -51.98 20.52 -33.03
CA THR A 467 -51.53 20.98 -31.71
C THR A 467 -51.32 19.82 -30.74
N ILE A 468 -52.18 18.79 -30.76
CA ILE A 468 -52.01 17.61 -29.91
C ILE A 468 -50.72 16.85 -30.28
N VAL A 469 -50.43 16.72 -31.58
CA VAL A 469 -49.18 16.08 -32.04
C VAL A 469 -47.97 16.93 -31.65
N ALA A 470 -48.02 18.25 -31.85
CA ALA A 470 -46.93 19.14 -31.45
C ALA A 470 -46.67 19.12 -29.93
N ASP A 471 -47.72 19.15 -29.11
CA ASP A 471 -47.61 19.06 -27.65
C ASP A 471 -47.08 17.68 -27.20
N ALA A 472 -47.42 16.61 -27.94
CA ALA A 472 -46.89 15.26 -27.67
C ALA A 472 -45.40 15.16 -28.02
N GLU A 473 -44.98 15.70 -29.17
CA GLU A 473 -43.57 15.77 -29.58
C GLU A 473 -42.74 16.64 -28.61
N GLU A 474 -43.29 17.76 -28.15
CA GLU A 474 -42.64 18.60 -27.13
C GLU A 474 -42.55 17.87 -25.77
N GLY A 475 -43.59 17.13 -25.39
CA GLY A 475 -43.56 16.25 -24.22
C GLY A 475 -42.48 15.17 -24.31
N GLU A 476 -42.32 14.53 -25.46
CA GLU A 476 -41.26 13.54 -25.70
C GLU A 476 -39.86 14.17 -25.66
N ARG A 477 -39.68 15.37 -26.22
CA ARG A 477 -38.42 16.13 -26.10
C ARG A 477 -38.07 16.43 -24.65
N VAL A 478 -39.02 16.93 -23.87
CA VAL A 478 -38.80 17.26 -22.45
C VAL A 478 -38.49 16.00 -21.63
N LEU A 479 -39.10 14.86 -21.97
CA LEU A 479 -38.77 13.58 -21.33
C LEU A 479 -37.35 13.11 -21.69
N ALA A 480 -36.95 13.24 -22.97
CA ALA A 480 -35.60 12.92 -23.41
C ALA A 480 -34.55 13.81 -22.71
N GLU A 481 -34.80 15.12 -22.62
CA GLU A 481 -33.95 16.06 -21.87
C GLU A 481 -33.90 15.73 -20.37
N ASN A 482 -35.01 15.29 -19.77
CA ASN A 482 -34.99 14.85 -18.37
C ASN A 482 -34.16 13.58 -18.17
N GLU A 483 -34.18 12.64 -19.11
CA GLU A 483 -33.34 11.44 -19.04
C GLU A 483 -31.86 11.76 -19.25
N THR A 484 -31.51 12.69 -20.14
CA THR A 484 -30.12 13.15 -20.28
C THR A 484 -29.64 13.87 -19.02
N LEU A 485 -30.45 14.77 -18.45
CA LEU A 485 -30.15 15.45 -17.19
C LEU A 485 -30.00 14.47 -16.01
N LYS A 486 -30.85 13.44 -15.93
CA LYS A 486 -30.67 12.36 -14.94
C LYS A 486 -29.35 11.60 -15.14
N GLY A 487 -28.95 11.38 -16.39
CA GLY A 487 -27.65 10.83 -16.73
C GLY A 487 -26.50 11.69 -16.18
N SER A 488 -26.51 12.98 -16.49
CA SER A 488 -25.49 13.93 -16.01
C SER A 488 -25.47 14.05 -14.49
N ILE A 489 -26.62 14.02 -13.81
CA ILE A 489 -26.68 14.04 -12.34
C ILE A 489 -26.00 12.80 -11.75
N LYS A 490 -26.24 11.60 -12.31
CA LYS A 490 -25.59 10.36 -11.85
C LYS A 490 -24.08 10.42 -12.03
N GLU A 491 -23.61 10.95 -13.17
CA GLU A 491 -22.19 11.09 -13.47
C GLU A 491 -21.52 12.07 -12.51
N LEU A 492 -22.09 13.26 -12.30
CA LEU A 492 -21.60 14.24 -11.32
C LEU A 492 -21.62 13.69 -9.88
N THR A 493 -22.60 12.85 -9.54
CA THR A 493 -22.65 12.20 -8.21
C THR A 493 -21.50 11.21 -8.05
N ALA A 494 -21.20 10.40 -9.07
CA ALA A 494 -20.08 9.48 -9.06
C ALA A 494 -18.73 10.22 -9.00
N GLU A 495 -18.59 11.35 -9.72
CA GLU A 495 -17.41 12.21 -9.63
C GLU A 495 -17.22 12.82 -8.24
N LEU A 496 -18.31 13.25 -7.59
CA LEU A 496 -18.28 13.79 -6.22
C LEU A 496 -17.86 12.70 -5.21
N GLU A 497 -18.39 11.48 -5.34
CA GLU A 497 -18.00 10.34 -4.50
C GLU A 497 -16.51 10.00 -4.70
N ALA A 498 -16.02 9.98 -5.94
CA ALA A 498 -14.62 9.75 -6.24
C ALA A 498 -13.70 10.86 -5.69
N ALA A 499 -14.11 12.13 -5.77
CA ALA A 499 -13.39 13.25 -5.19
C ALA A 499 -13.35 13.17 -3.64
N THR A 500 -14.45 12.75 -3.03
CA THR A 500 -14.55 12.55 -1.58
C THR A 500 -13.63 11.42 -1.11
N ALA A 501 -13.57 10.32 -1.86
CA ALA A 501 -12.63 9.22 -1.59
C ALA A 501 -11.17 9.69 -1.65
N LYS A 502 -10.79 10.45 -2.70
CA LYS A 502 -9.44 11.05 -2.81
C LYS A 502 -9.10 11.98 -1.66
N LEU A 503 -10.07 12.75 -1.16
CA LEU A 503 -9.87 13.65 -0.03
C LEU A 503 -9.60 12.87 1.26
N ASN A 504 -10.33 11.78 1.49
CA ASN A 504 -10.07 10.87 2.61
C ASN A 504 -8.69 10.22 2.51
N ASP A 505 -8.28 9.74 1.33
CA ASP A 505 -6.95 9.18 1.11
C ASP A 505 -5.84 10.20 1.40
N MET A 506 -6.03 11.46 0.97
CA MET A 506 -5.11 12.55 1.29
C MET A 506 -5.05 12.85 2.79
N GLN A 507 -6.18 12.81 3.50
CA GLN A 507 -6.20 12.98 4.96
C GLN A 507 -5.46 11.85 5.67
N ILE A 508 -5.65 10.60 5.24
CA ILE A 508 -4.90 9.45 5.75
C ILE A 508 -3.41 9.66 5.50
N ALA A 509 -3.01 10.03 4.29
CA ALA A 509 -1.60 10.28 3.94
C ALA A 509 -0.98 11.42 4.77
N MET A 510 -1.73 12.49 5.06
CA MET A 510 -1.27 13.56 5.94
C MET A 510 -1.08 13.08 7.39
N SER A 511 -2.03 12.30 7.92
CA SER A 511 -1.91 11.73 9.27
C SER A 511 -0.71 10.78 9.39
N LEU A 512 -0.46 9.96 8.36
CA LEU A 512 0.70 9.08 8.30
C LEU A 512 2.01 9.88 8.24
N LYS A 513 2.05 10.97 7.47
CA LYS A 513 3.21 11.87 7.41
C LYS A 513 3.51 12.50 8.78
N GLU A 514 2.47 12.90 9.51
CA GLU A 514 2.60 13.50 10.84
C GLU A 514 3.09 12.47 11.88
N GLN A 515 2.56 11.25 11.83
CA GLN A 515 3.06 10.11 12.62
C GLN A 515 4.53 9.79 12.31
N LEU A 516 4.89 9.72 11.03
CA LEU A 516 6.28 9.48 10.62
C LEU A 516 7.20 10.62 11.07
N SER A 517 6.76 11.89 11.01
CA SER A 517 7.57 13.00 11.53
C SER A 517 7.77 12.94 13.05
N ALA A 518 6.74 12.53 13.79
CA ALA A 518 6.84 12.34 15.23
C ALA A 518 7.78 11.17 15.59
N GLN A 519 7.69 10.05 14.85
CA GLN A 519 8.64 8.94 14.99
C GLN A 519 10.08 9.38 14.68
N LEU A 520 10.28 10.16 13.61
CA LEU A 520 11.59 10.67 13.24
C LEU A 520 12.15 11.59 14.35
N GLY A 521 11.33 12.47 14.93
CA GLY A 521 11.70 13.29 16.09
C GLY A 521 12.11 12.46 17.31
N ASN A 522 11.34 11.41 17.64
CA ASN A 522 11.67 10.51 18.75
C ASN A 522 12.99 9.76 18.50
N THR A 523 13.23 9.29 17.28
CA THR A 523 14.51 8.63 16.94
C THR A 523 15.70 9.59 16.97
N GLN A 524 15.51 10.86 16.60
CA GLN A 524 16.54 11.90 16.73
C GLN A 524 16.88 12.16 18.19
N PHE A 525 15.86 12.29 19.05
CA PHE A 525 16.07 12.46 20.49
C PHE A 525 16.83 11.28 21.10
N ALA A 526 16.43 10.04 20.79
CA ALA A 526 17.13 8.84 21.25
C ALA A 526 18.58 8.75 20.74
N LEU A 527 18.85 9.22 19.51
CA LEU A 527 20.21 9.31 18.98
C LEU A 527 21.05 10.38 19.69
N GLU A 528 20.46 11.52 20.05
CA GLU A 528 21.15 12.54 20.85
C GLU A 528 21.47 12.04 22.26
N GLU A 529 20.52 11.35 22.91
CA GLU A 529 20.74 10.72 24.22
C GLU A 529 21.82 9.62 24.16
N ALA A 530 21.83 8.80 23.11
CA ALA A 530 22.90 7.83 22.90
C ALA A 530 24.26 8.51 22.65
N ARG A 531 24.29 9.65 21.94
CA ARG A 531 25.52 10.41 21.71
C ARG A 531 26.07 11.00 23.01
N THR A 532 25.22 11.62 23.84
CA THR A 532 25.65 12.16 25.14
C THR A 532 26.12 11.07 26.08
N SER A 533 25.47 9.89 26.07
CA SER A 533 25.94 8.73 26.83
C SER A 533 27.30 8.21 26.35
N ILE A 534 27.55 8.16 25.04
CA ILE A 534 28.86 7.79 24.49
C ILE A 534 29.94 8.82 24.84
N GLU A 535 29.61 10.11 24.82
CA GLU A 535 30.51 11.19 25.24
C GLU A 535 30.93 11.01 26.71
N SER A 536 29.96 10.77 27.59
CA SER A 536 30.20 10.49 29.02
C SER A 536 31.07 9.25 29.24
N LEU A 537 30.81 8.15 28.52
CA LEU A 537 31.65 6.94 28.61
C LEU A 537 33.08 7.19 28.09
N ARG A 538 33.27 8.08 27.11
CA ARG A 538 34.61 8.46 26.63
C ARG A 538 35.37 9.27 27.68
N GLU A 539 34.69 10.18 28.39
CA GLU A 539 35.27 10.93 29.50
C GLU A 539 35.67 10.01 30.66
N GLU A 540 34.82 9.06 31.03
CA GLU A 540 35.13 8.04 32.05
C GLU A 540 36.33 7.17 31.63
N MET A 541 36.37 6.71 30.37
CA MET A 541 37.50 5.95 29.84
C MET A 541 38.80 6.76 29.83
N ALA A 542 38.73 8.07 29.57
CA ALA A 542 39.90 8.96 29.64
C ALA A 542 40.40 9.10 31.09
N ALA A 543 39.49 9.30 32.05
CA ALA A 543 39.82 9.38 33.47
C ALA A 543 40.47 8.09 33.98
N LEU A 544 39.93 6.92 33.62
CA LEU A 544 40.52 5.62 33.97
C LEU A 544 41.91 5.41 33.35
N GLN A 545 42.16 5.93 32.15
CA GLN A 545 43.49 5.88 31.53
C GLN A 545 44.50 6.78 32.25
N GLU A 546 44.09 7.96 32.71
CA GLU A 546 44.92 8.83 33.53
C GLU A 546 45.23 8.21 34.89
N GLU A 547 44.23 7.62 35.55
CA GLU A 547 44.42 6.90 36.81
C GLU A 547 45.38 5.72 36.64
N ARG A 548 45.24 4.93 35.56
CA ARG A 548 46.18 3.86 35.24
C ARG A 548 47.61 4.36 35.07
N ARG A 549 47.81 5.50 34.40
CA ARG A 549 49.15 6.11 34.26
C ARG A 549 49.70 6.55 35.61
N ALA A 550 48.87 7.15 36.47
CA ALA A 550 49.28 7.56 37.81
C ALA A 550 49.64 6.36 38.71
N LEU A 551 48.92 5.25 38.59
CA LEU A 551 49.26 4.00 39.28
C LEU A 551 50.57 3.39 38.76
N GLN A 552 50.81 3.43 37.44
CA GLN A 552 52.08 2.97 36.86
C GLN A 552 53.26 3.79 37.38
N THR A 553 53.14 5.12 37.43
CA THR A 553 54.22 5.95 37.99
C THR A 553 54.48 5.65 39.46
N ARG A 554 53.43 5.40 40.27
CA ARG A 554 53.59 4.99 41.67
C ARG A 554 54.23 3.61 41.82
N GLU A 555 53.88 2.67 40.93
CA GLU A 555 54.49 1.34 40.90
C GLU A 555 55.98 1.43 40.59
N ASP A 556 56.37 2.25 39.62
CA ASP A 556 57.77 2.47 39.26
C ASP A 556 58.54 3.17 40.41
N GLU A 557 57.95 4.17 41.07
CA GLU A 557 58.51 4.78 42.27
C GLU A 557 58.72 3.77 43.42
N ALA A 558 57.74 2.88 43.64
CA ALA A 558 57.85 1.82 44.65
C ALA A 558 58.93 0.80 44.29
N ARG A 559 59.10 0.45 43.01
CA ARG A 559 60.19 -0.41 42.53
C ARG A 559 61.55 0.24 42.77
N ASP A 560 61.70 1.54 42.49
CA ASP A 560 62.93 2.29 42.74
C ASP A 560 63.27 2.34 44.24
N GLN A 561 62.26 2.53 45.09
CA GLN A 561 62.42 2.47 46.55
C GLN A 561 62.86 1.09 47.03
N LEU A 562 62.24 0.02 46.51
CA LEU A 562 62.64 -1.37 46.82
C LEU A 562 64.08 -1.66 46.37
N ALA A 563 64.47 -1.20 45.18
CA ALA A 563 65.83 -1.34 44.68
C ALA A 563 66.85 -0.61 45.58
N ALA A 564 66.51 0.60 46.05
CA ALA A 564 67.34 1.36 46.99
C ALA A 564 67.49 0.63 48.34
N VAL A 565 66.40 0.11 48.90
CA VAL A 565 66.43 -0.68 50.15
C VAL A 565 67.26 -1.94 49.97
N HIS A 566 67.13 -2.64 48.84
CA HIS A 566 67.93 -3.82 48.55
C HIS A 566 69.43 -3.49 48.45
N ALA A 567 69.79 -2.36 47.83
CA ALA A 567 71.18 -1.90 47.78
C ALA A 567 71.74 -1.60 49.18
N GLN A 568 70.96 -0.94 50.04
CA GLN A 568 71.34 -0.69 51.44
C GLN A 568 71.51 -1.99 52.23
N LEU A 569 70.65 -2.98 52.00
CA LEU A 569 70.76 -4.29 52.64
C LEU A 569 72.05 -5.01 52.22
N VAL A 570 72.39 -4.99 50.92
CA VAL A 570 73.64 -5.57 50.41
C VAL A 570 74.86 -4.86 51.01
N GLU A 571 74.84 -3.54 51.12
CA GLU A 571 75.92 -2.78 51.76
C GLU A 571 76.05 -3.12 53.24
N ALA A 572 74.93 -3.23 53.97
CA ALA A 572 74.92 -3.64 55.37
C ALA A 572 75.46 -5.08 55.55
N GLN A 573 75.10 -6.00 54.64
CA GLN A 573 75.65 -7.36 54.61
C GLN A 573 77.17 -7.35 54.38
N GLN A 574 77.67 -6.57 53.41
CA GLN A 574 79.10 -6.43 53.16
C GLN A 574 79.85 -5.89 54.39
N ARG A 575 79.34 -4.82 55.01
CA ARG A 575 79.90 -4.28 56.27
C ARG A 575 79.91 -5.31 57.39
N SER A 576 78.86 -6.13 57.50
CA SER A 576 78.83 -7.22 58.50
C SER A 576 79.92 -8.26 58.27
N VAL A 577 80.18 -8.62 57.00
CA VAL A 577 81.26 -9.55 56.62
C VAL A 577 82.63 -8.94 56.91
N GLU A 578 82.83 -7.66 56.61
CA GLU A 578 84.06 -6.93 56.95
C GLU A 578 84.30 -6.91 58.47
N LEU A 579 83.27 -6.63 59.27
CA LEU A 579 83.36 -6.68 60.73
C LEU A 579 83.69 -8.08 61.23
N VAL A 580 83.08 -9.13 60.68
CA VAL A 580 83.41 -10.52 61.05
C VAL A 580 84.87 -10.84 60.71
N ASN A 581 85.38 -10.40 59.56
CA ASN A 581 86.78 -10.60 59.17
C ASN A 581 87.75 -9.86 60.10
N THR A 582 87.47 -8.60 60.43
CA THR A 582 88.32 -7.82 61.36
C THR A 582 88.33 -8.43 62.77
N VAL A 583 87.20 -8.94 63.27
CA VAL A 583 87.14 -9.66 64.54
C VAL A 583 87.93 -10.96 64.46
N ALA A 584 87.88 -11.69 63.34
CA ALA A 584 88.68 -12.90 63.15
C ALA A 584 90.19 -12.59 63.15
N ASP A 585 90.62 -11.53 62.46
CA ASP A 585 92.02 -11.09 62.43
C ASP A 585 92.50 -10.68 63.84
N GLN A 586 91.67 -9.92 64.58
CA GLN A 586 91.96 -9.55 65.97
C GLN A 586 92.07 -10.78 66.89
N GLN A 587 91.25 -11.82 66.68
CA GLN A 587 91.37 -13.07 67.43
C GLN A 587 92.67 -13.82 67.11
N VAL A 588 93.12 -13.79 65.85
CA VAL A 588 94.42 -14.36 65.45
C VAL A 588 95.57 -13.58 66.09
N GLU A 589 95.52 -12.24 66.13
CA GLU A 589 96.53 -11.44 66.83
C GLU A 589 96.54 -11.70 68.34
N LEU A 590 95.37 -11.75 68.98
CA LEU A 590 95.26 -12.05 70.41
C LEU A 590 95.80 -13.44 70.75
N THR A 591 95.54 -14.45 69.91
CA THR A 591 96.11 -15.78 70.10
C THR A 591 97.61 -15.79 69.91
N LYS A 592 98.13 -15.06 68.91
CA LYS A 592 99.58 -14.89 68.71
C LYS A 592 100.24 -14.21 69.93
N LEU A 593 99.72 -13.08 70.39
CA LEU A 593 100.21 -12.39 71.60
C LEU A 593 100.15 -13.28 72.84
N ARG A 594 99.09 -14.10 72.97
CA ARG A 594 98.96 -15.07 74.07
C ARG A 594 100.03 -16.17 73.99
N THR A 595 100.34 -16.67 72.79
CA THR A 595 101.43 -17.65 72.60
C THR A 595 102.81 -17.02 72.83
N GLU A 596 103.03 -15.78 72.41
CA GLU A 596 104.26 -15.04 72.67
C GLU A 596 104.44 -14.80 74.18
N ALA A 597 103.39 -14.38 74.89
CA ALA A 597 103.39 -14.21 76.34
C ALA A 597 103.63 -15.52 77.12
N MET A 598 103.08 -16.65 76.65
CA MET A 598 103.38 -17.98 77.20
C MET A 598 104.85 -18.36 76.96
N SER A 599 105.39 -18.10 75.76
CA SER A 599 106.78 -18.43 75.42
C SER A 599 107.81 -17.56 76.15
N ALA A 600 107.44 -16.33 76.54
CA ALA A 600 108.29 -15.39 77.27
C ALA A 600 108.36 -15.67 78.80
N GLY A 601 107.64 -16.68 79.31
CA GLY A 601 107.69 -17.06 80.73
C GLY A 601 107.10 -16.02 81.70
N LEU A 602 106.35 -15.03 81.20
CA LEU A 602 105.72 -13.96 82.00
C LEU A 602 104.40 -14.38 82.65
N LEU A 603 103.90 -15.58 82.35
CA LEU A 603 102.71 -16.16 82.97
C LEU A 603 103.14 -17.07 84.12
N SER A 604 103.32 -16.47 85.31
CA SER A 604 103.45 -17.16 86.61
C SER A 604 102.35 -18.22 86.78
N ASP A 605 102.59 -19.30 87.52
CA ASP A 605 101.67 -20.45 87.70
C ASP A 605 100.23 -20.06 88.10
N SER A 606 100.02 -18.89 88.71
CA SER A 606 98.68 -18.32 88.97
C SER A 606 97.90 -17.95 87.70
N ASN A 607 98.59 -17.62 86.62
CA ASN A 607 98.00 -17.32 85.31
C ASN A 607 97.70 -18.59 84.50
N ALA A 608 98.33 -19.73 84.79
CA ALA A 608 97.99 -21.02 84.20
C ALA A 608 96.59 -21.49 84.63
N ASP A 609 96.20 -21.21 85.88
CA ASP A 609 94.86 -21.49 86.40
C ASP A 609 93.81 -20.52 85.82
N MET A 610 94.13 -19.23 85.71
CA MET A 610 93.23 -18.24 85.12
C MET A 610 93.03 -18.50 83.61
N THR A 611 94.10 -18.88 82.90
CA THR A 611 94.00 -19.27 81.50
C THR A 611 93.24 -20.58 81.32
N SER A 612 93.34 -21.55 82.24
CA SER A 612 92.54 -22.78 82.22
C SER A 612 91.05 -22.52 82.45
N ARG A 613 90.69 -21.62 83.38
CA ARG A 613 89.30 -21.16 83.55
C ARG A 613 88.79 -20.42 82.31
N LEU A 614 89.56 -19.47 81.78
CA LEU A 614 89.20 -18.76 80.54
C LEU A 614 89.11 -19.70 79.33
N LEU A 615 89.92 -20.77 79.27
CA LEU A 615 89.83 -21.77 78.21
C LEU A 615 88.56 -22.62 78.35
N SER A 616 88.20 -23.00 79.59
CA SER A 616 86.93 -23.68 79.89
C SER A 616 85.73 -22.81 79.51
N ASP A 617 85.74 -21.53 79.89
CA ASP A 617 84.64 -20.62 79.57
C ASP A 617 84.58 -20.31 78.07
N TYR A 618 85.72 -20.19 77.39
CA TYR A 618 85.77 -20.11 75.92
C TYR A 618 85.23 -21.38 75.25
N GLN A 619 85.51 -22.57 75.79
CA GLN A 619 84.94 -23.81 75.25
C GLN A 619 83.43 -23.91 75.47
N LYS A 620 82.91 -23.45 76.63
CA LYS A 620 81.46 -23.35 76.86
C LYS A 620 80.82 -22.37 75.88
N LEU A 621 81.41 -21.18 75.70
CA LEU A 621 80.91 -20.17 74.77
C LEU A 621 80.96 -20.66 73.32
N LYS A 622 81.99 -21.42 72.94
CA LYS A 622 82.09 -22.06 71.63
C LYS A 622 81.04 -23.15 71.43
N ALA A 623 80.73 -23.93 72.47
CA ALA A 623 79.66 -24.93 72.43
C ALA A 623 78.28 -24.28 72.31
N GLU A 624 78.03 -23.17 73.01
CA GLU A 624 76.81 -22.37 72.86
C GLU A 624 76.71 -21.75 71.47
N HIS A 625 77.80 -21.19 70.94
CA HIS A 625 77.82 -20.69 69.56
C HIS A 625 77.55 -21.79 68.53
N ALA A 626 78.11 -22.99 68.71
CA ALA A 626 77.83 -24.13 67.84
C ALA A 626 76.36 -24.57 67.93
N LYS A 627 75.77 -24.53 69.13
CA LYS A 627 74.35 -24.80 69.36
C LYS A 627 73.47 -23.76 68.67
N LEU A 628 73.75 -22.47 68.86
CA LEU A 628 73.02 -21.37 68.20
C LEU A 628 73.16 -21.45 66.68
N ARG A 629 74.33 -21.79 66.16
CA ARG A 629 74.54 -21.97 64.71
C ARG A 629 73.75 -23.17 64.17
N GLY A 630 73.63 -24.25 64.94
CA GLY A 630 72.76 -25.38 64.62
C GLY A 630 71.27 -25.02 64.67
N GLU A 631 70.84 -24.21 65.64
CA GLU A 631 69.47 -23.69 65.72
C GLU A 631 69.14 -22.75 64.54
N LEU A 632 70.12 -21.95 64.09
CA LEU A 632 69.99 -21.09 62.92
C LEU A 632 69.91 -21.90 61.63
N HIS A 633 70.75 -22.94 61.49
CA HIS A 633 70.70 -23.84 60.34
C HIS A 633 69.39 -24.64 60.30
N ASN A 634 68.88 -25.10 61.44
CA ASN A 634 67.55 -25.72 61.53
C ASN A 634 66.44 -24.73 61.12
N LYS A 635 66.57 -23.44 61.47
CA LYS A 635 65.62 -22.42 61.00
C LYS A 635 65.72 -22.19 59.50
N ASP A 636 66.93 -22.17 58.93
CA ASP A 636 67.14 -22.05 57.49
C ASP A 636 66.61 -23.27 56.74
N GLU A 637 66.76 -24.48 57.28
CA GLU A 637 66.12 -25.69 56.75
C GLU A 637 64.59 -25.61 56.83
N VAL A 638 64.03 -25.11 57.93
CA VAL A 638 62.58 -24.89 58.06
C VAL A 638 62.09 -23.82 57.07
N MET A 639 62.84 -22.75 56.88
CA MET A 639 62.53 -21.73 55.87
C MET A 639 62.66 -22.28 54.45
N GLY A 640 63.67 -23.11 54.18
CA GLY A 640 63.84 -23.82 52.92
C GLY A 640 62.69 -24.78 52.64
N LEU A 641 62.26 -25.56 53.64
CA LEU A 641 61.09 -26.44 53.54
C LEU A 641 59.79 -25.65 53.38
N LEU A 642 59.63 -24.50 54.05
CA LEU A 642 58.48 -23.61 53.83
C LEU A 642 58.50 -23.00 52.44
N GLN A 643 59.67 -22.63 51.92
CA GLN A 643 59.83 -22.11 50.58
C GLN A 643 59.60 -23.19 49.52
N GLU A 644 60.06 -24.42 49.74
CA GLU A 644 59.78 -25.58 48.90
C GLU A 644 58.31 -25.98 48.98
N GLN A 645 57.66 -25.89 50.15
CA GLN A 645 56.22 -26.07 50.31
C GLN A 645 55.43 -24.98 49.58
N LEU A 646 55.82 -23.71 49.69
CA LEU A 646 55.22 -22.60 48.94
C LEU A 646 55.43 -22.77 47.43
N SER A 647 56.62 -23.21 47.01
CA SER A 647 56.94 -23.49 45.60
C SER A 647 56.12 -24.67 45.09
N SER A 648 55.99 -25.73 45.89
CA SER A 648 55.15 -26.90 45.55
C SER A 648 53.66 -26.57 45.56
N LEU A 649 53.20 -25.64 46.41
CA LEU A 649 51.82 -25.12 46.37
C LEU A 649 51.57 -24.30 45.10
N THR A 650 52.59 -23.59 44.59
CA THR A 650 52.49 -22.89 43.30
C THR A 650 52.61 -23.81 42.09
N GLU A 651 53.31 -24.94 42.20
CA GLU A 651 53.55 -25.87 41.07
C GLU A 651 52.57 -27.06 41.01
N ILE A 652 51.98 -27.50 42.14
CA ILE A 652 51.18 -28.73 42.19
C ILE A 652 49.68 -28.52 41.93
N ASP A 653 49.08 -27.35 42.12
CA ASP A 653 47.61 -27.25 42.02
C ASP A 653 47.05 -26.30 40.97
N LEU A 654 47.80 -25.54 40.18
CA LEU A 654 47.18 -24.80 39.07
C LEU A 654 46.85 -25.70 37.88
N ASP A 655 47.79 -26.55 37.45
CA ASP A 655 47.56 -27.47 36.33
C ASP A 655 46.67 -28.69 36.69
N ALA A 656 46.72 -29.14 37.95
CA ALA A 656 45.85 -30.19 38.44
C ALA A 656 44.42 -29.68 38.66
N MET A 657 44.23 -28.48 39.23
CA MET A 657 42.91 -27.87 39.34
C MET A 657 42.33 -27.51 37.96
N LEU A 658 43.14 -27.01 37.01
CA LEU A 658 42.68 -26.75 35.63
C LEU A 658 42.23 -28.04 34.92
N LYS A 659 42.98 -29.15 35.05
CA LYS A 659 42.56 -30.46 34.52
C LYS A 659 41.32 -31.03 35.22
N GLN A 660 41.15 -30.76 36.51
CA GLN A 660 39.98 -31.19 37.27
C GLN A 660 38.74 -30.38 36.91
N ILE A 661 38.90 -29.08 36.63
CA ILE A 661 37.85 -28.22 36.06
C ILE A 661 37.47 -28.71 34.66
N ASP A 662 38.43 -29.05 33.80
CA ASP A 662 38.16 -29.62 32.48
C ASP A 662 37.45 -30.99 32.57
N HIS A 663 37.80 -31.84 33.54
CA HIS A 663 37.10 -33.11 33.78
C HIS A 663 35.68 -32.95 34.33
N VAL A 664 35.42 -31.92 35.14
CA VAL A 664 34.07 -31.60 35.64
C VAL A 664 33.21 -30.96 34.55
N GLN A 665 33.79 -30.16 33.65
CA GLN A 665 33.09 -29.60 32.49
C GLN A 665 32.80 -30.67 31.42
N ALA A 666 33.71 -31.62 31.20
CA ALA A 666 33.47 -32.75 30.29
C ALA A 666 32.40 -33.74 30.81
N ARG A 667 32.26 -33.91 32.14
CA ARG A 667 31.22 -34.77 32.74
C ARG A 667 29.84 -34.14 32.83
N THR A 668 29.74 -32.81 32.81
CA THR A 668 28.44 -32.11 32.88
C THR A 668 27.80 -31.88 31.51
N GLY A 669 28.55 -32.06 30.41
CA GLY A 669 28.06 -31.91 29.03
C GLY A 669 27.45 -33.16 28.37
N ALA A 670 27.63 -34.36 28.93
CA ALA A 670 27.23 -35.62 28.28
C ALA A 670 26.42 -36.53 29.22
N GLY A 671 25.14 -36.23 29.43
CA GLY A 671 24.31 -37.05 30.33
C GLY A 671 22.86 -36.63 30.51
N LYS A 672 22.14 -36.29 29.43
CA LYS A 672 20.66 -36.25 29.45
C LYS A 672 20.12 -37.36 28.56
N GLY A 673 19.95 -38.54 29.16
CA GLY A 673 19.36 -39.70 28.51
C GLY A 673 18.87 -40.71 29.52
N SER A 674 17.60 -40.57 29.91
CA SER A 674 16.69 -41.62 30.39
C SER A 674 17.02 -42.40 31.69
N ILE A 675 15.97 -42.58 32.51
CA ILE A 675 15.57 -43.79 33.26
C ILE A 675 15.09 -43.46 34.70
N SER A 676 13.76 -43.33 34.79
CA SER A 676 12.79 -43.86 35.76
C SER A 676 13.11 -44.12 37.25
N LYS A 677 12.17 -43.64 38.08
CA LYS A 677 11.44 -44.29 39.19
C LYS A 677 12.23 -44.86 40.40
N SER A 678 11.97 -44.27 41.58
CA SER A 678 11.47 -44.87 42.85
C SER A 678 11.97 -44.01 44.03
N ALA A 679 11.08 -43.33 44.75
CA ALA A 679 10.35 -43.77 45.96
C ALA A 679 11.05 -43.36 47.28
N ALA A 680 10.45 -42.32 47.91
CA ALA A 680 10.26 -42.10 49.35
C ALA A 680 11.44 -41.66 50.26
N PRO A 681 11.14 -40.92 51.36
CA PRO A 681 12.02 -39.92 51.95
C PRO A 681 12.64 -40.35 53.29
N VAL A 682 13.86 -39.90 53.59
CA VAL A 682 14.50 -40.10 54.89
C VAL A 682 14.55 -38.77 55.64
N GLU A 683 13.41 -38.46 56.22
CA GLU A 683 13.18 -37.48 57.26
C GLU A 683 13.41 -38.19 58.62
N ALA A 684 14.66 -38.53 58.94
CA ALA A 684 15.03 -39.17 60.21
C ALA A 684 16.54 -39.13 60.49
N MET A 685 17.14 -37.95 60.72
CA MET A 685 18.48 -37.84 61.34
C MET A 685 18.82 -36.41 61.82
N ARG A 686 17.91 -35.76 62.55
CA ARG A 686 18.19 -34.44 63.15
C ARG A 686 17.61 -34.26 64.56
N ALA A 687 17.76 -35.28 65.41
CA ALA A 687 17.39 -35.24 66.83
C ALA A 687 18.37 -36.07 67.67
N ALA A 688 19.60 -35.59 67.83
CA ALA A 688 20.55 -36.14 68.81
C ALA A 688 21.69 -35.14 69.12
N ALA A 689 21.35 -33.96 69.64
CA ALA A 689 22.28 -33.13 70.42
C ALA A 689 21.45 -32.16 71.26
N GLY A 690 20.85 -32.69 72.32
CA GLY A 690 20.10 -31.90 73.28
C GLY A 690 21.02 -30.95 74.06
N LEU A 691 20.82 -29.66 73.87
CA LEU A 691 21.13 -28.64 74.88
C LEU A 691 19.95 -27.67 74.92
N GLY A 692 19.17 -27.79 75.99
CA GLY A 692 18.00 -26.98 76.27
C GLY A 692 18.32 -25.55 76.75
N PRO A 693 17.28 -24.73 76.92
CA PRO A 693 17.37 -23.28 77.07
C PRO A 693 17.32 -22.80 78.53
N LYS A 694 17.84 -21.58 78.79
CA LYS A 694 17.44 -20.54 79.79
C LYS A 694 18.67 -19.76 80.33
N PRO A 695 18.50 -18.62 81.02
CA PRO A 695 17.77 -17.40 80.64
C PRO A 695 18.63 -16.12 80.89
N SER A 696 18.19 -14.96 80.37
CA SER A 696 18.64 -13.61 80.81
C SER A 696 18.33 -13.40 82.32
N PRO A 697 18.96 -12.47 83.08
CA PRO A 697 18.96 -11.01 82.80
C PRO A 697 20.23 -10.25 83.29
N ILE A 698 20.32 -8.94 83.01
CA ILE A 698 20.62 -7.85 83.98
C ILE A 698 21.10 -6.59 83.24
N ARG A 699 20.47 -5.48 83.62
CA ARG A 699 20.68 -4.07 83.26
C ARG A 699 21.29 -3.37 84.51
N PRO A 700 22.14 -2.35 84.35
CA PRO A 700 21.79 -1.01 84.90
C PRO A 700 22.24 0.11 83.91
N ALA A 701 21.56 1.23 83.67
CA ALA A 701 20.99 2.29 84.50
C ALA A 701 22.00 3.27 85.14
N SER A 702 22.31 4.36 84.44
CA SER A 702 22.63 5.75 84.89
C SER A 702 23.13 6.52 83.65
N GLY A 703 22.98 7.83 83.41
CA GLY A 703 22.38 8.99 84.07
C GLY A 703 22.71 10.22 83.19
N THR A 704 21.70 11.05 82.93
CA THR A 704 21.60 12.42 82.33
C THR A 704 22.60 13.49 82.86
N PRO A 705 22.58 14.82 82.47
CA PRO A 705 22.04 15.57 81.28
C PRO A 705 22.95 16.75 80.74
N ALA A 706 22.43 17.52 79.77
CA ALA A 706 22.71 18.94 79.40
C ALA A 706 24.02 19.23 78.61
N VAL A 707 24.04 20.01 77.52
CA VAL A 707 23.87 21.49 77.37
C VAL A 707 23.70 21.78 75.84
N ALA A 708 22.56 22.28 75.35
CA ALA A 708 22.26 23.67 74.97
C ALA A 708 23.27 24.42 74.06
N ASN A 709 22.90 24.62 72.78
CA ASN A 709 23.05 25.84 71.95
C ASN A 709 22.72 25.45 70.49
N GLY A 710 21.79 26.04 69.73
CA GLY A 710 21.11 27.33 69.86
C GLY A 710 21.75 28.39 68.95
N ALA A 711 21.39 28.41 67.66
CA ALA A 711 21.33 29.58 66.74
C ALA A 711 21.13 29.07 65.31
N ALA A 712 19.94 29.18 64.71
CA ALA A 712 19.34 30.37 64.10
C ALA A 712 19.57 30.39 62.57
N ALA A 713 18.44 30.26 61.87
CA ALA A 713 18.21 30.37 60.42
C ALA A 713 18.25 31.86 59.95
N PRO A 714 17.61 32.25 58.83
CA PRO A 714 17.82 31.93 57.43
C PRO A 714 18.08 33.20 56.56
N SER A 715 18.45 33.00 55.29
CA SER A 715 18.12 33.85 54.13
C SER A 715 18.24 33.01 52.87
#